data_AF-A0A7C7HSI1-F1
#
_entry.id   AF-A0A7C7HSI1-F1
#
_cell.length_a   1.000
_cell.length_b   1.000
_cell.length_c   1.000
_cell.angle_alpha   90.00
_cell.angle_beta   90.00
_cell.angle_gamma   90.00
#
_symmetry.space_group_name_H-M   'P 1'
#
loop_
_entity.id
_entity.type
_entity.pdbx_description
1 polymer ?
#
loop_
_entity_poly.entity_id
_entity_poly.type
_entity_poly.pdbx_seq_one_letter_code
_entity_poly.pdbx_strand_id
1 'polypeptide(L)'
;MSLPPIDIPFFKERGLARLECEVSGLFFWARDHDRTTCGDTAKDEYTFIGNPLIKGFDARGKELKDRMRKAFLDYFEQRQHTVVNPYPVLARWRDDIHLTIASIADFQPHITSGLVEPPANPLTISQPCIRLTDVDAVGRSGRHLTTFEMMAHHVFNRPAEGQVYYWMNECVEFCDDLLVNVLGIDANEITYVENPWSGGGNAGPAVEVIVGGLELATLVFMTMEEHPEGEVEIKGLHYREMPLQIIDTGYGLERFCWAAAGTPTIYEAIYPESVAWLKQLSDFDALVSEHAGVDLDKLLGEISKLMGIMNIEIGSDEGELMQTFISRLGDNGVVISEESLRAITRPLSSIYAIPDHMHALCHMLGDGLVPSNVKDGYLARMLARRVLRMRDDLKLSTSLVKLGEHHLDVNRAGEEMTQTREGLLSILALEEERYHEMLRKGENVVRNMLRDIDSSSTELDDELLFTLNDSHGISPDLVIRIARRCGMEQVNLRTGFAAELAARHAQAAKDAAQTSDVVTLISLDEELPPTELSYYDDVDKSEFDSEVLACLPLNENGRATHAVVLANTCFYPEGGGQACDLGTLVGGTRNVDVVDVAKEGEWVIHFTDGELAVGASVKGEIDVARRRQLMDHHTSVHIVGGAARRLLGPHIFQAGSNVTPEYSRLDITHPKRLTREDLDAIEDMSNEVIQQVGRTEKMQLNRRDADSRFGFDLYQGGAPKGTDIRILKIGDHDVQACGGTHHDDLSLIGAIRIIRSTAVQDGVERLHIVSGEAELNYSRQQEAVLRQTCEVFGVN
;
A
#
# COMPACT_ATOMS: atom_id res chain seq x y z
N MET A 1 -15.75 -27.31 1.43
CA MET A 1 -15.07 -28.60 1.74
C MET A 1 -13.77 -28.24 2.46
N SER A 2 -13.37 -28.95 3.51
CA SER A 2 -12.04 -28.76 4.10
C SER A 2 -10.97 -29.19 3.10
N LEU A 3 -9.84 -28.46 3.03
CA LEU A 3 -8.71 -28.87 2.20
C LEU A 3 -8.22 -30.26 2.62
N PRO A 4 -7.69 -31.07 1.68
CA PRO A 4 -7.15 -32.38 2.02
C PRO A 4 -5.97 -32.25 3.02
N PRO A 5 -5.74 -33.27 3.88
CA PRO A 5 -4.61 -33.27 4.79
C PRO A 5 -3.27 -33.08 4.06
N ILE A 6 -2.36 -32.31 4.66
CA ILE A 6 -1.01 -32.10 4.14
C ILE A 6 -0.17 -33.35 4.45
N ASP A 7 0.13 -34.17 3.44
CA ASP A 7 1.01 -35.35 3.59
C ASP A 7 2.40 -35.07 3.04
N ILE A 8 3.33 -34.67 3.91
CA ILE A 8 4.71 -34.33 3.57
C ILE A 8 5.66 -35.47 3.99
N PRO A 9 6.41 -36.10 3.05
CA PRO A 9 7.33 -37.19 3.35
C PRO A 9 8.35 -36.87 4.45
N PHE A 10 8.91 -35.66 4.43
CA PHE A 10 9.88 -35.18 5.42
C PHE A 10 9.40 -35.36 6.87
N PHE A 11 8.12 -35.12 7.15
CA PHE A 11 7.57 -35.31 8.49
C PHE A 11 7.73 -36.75 8.97
N LYS A 12 7.39 -37.72 8.12
CA LYS A 12 7.51 -39.15 8.44
C LYS A 12 8.98 -39.56 8.58
N GLU A 13 9.85 -39.08 7.70
CA GLU A 13 11.28 -39.38 7.71
C GLU A 13 12.00 -38.83 8.95
N ARG A 14 11.54 -37.69 9.49
CA ARG A 14 12.05 -37.08 10.72
C ARG A 14 11.31 -37.51 11.99
N GLY A 15 10.38 -38.46 11.88
CA GLY A 15 9.68 -39.03 13.03
C GLY A 15 8.58 -38.15 13.63
N LEU A 16 8.08 -37.16 12.90
CA LEU A 16 6.94 -36.35 13.33
C LEU A 16 5.64 -37.17 13.22
N ALA A 17 4.79 -37.05 14.24
CA ALA A 17 3.44 -37.60 14.24
C ALA A 17 2.42 -36.48 13.99
N ARG A 18 1.36 -36.79 13.23
CA ARG A 18 0.20 -35.91 13.06
C ARG A 18 -0.74 -36.11 14.24
N LEU A 19 -0.95 -35.06 15.00
CA LEU A 19 -1.74 -35.01 16.23
C LEU A 19 -2.89 -34.00 16.06
N GLU A 20 -3.93 -34.10 16.88
CA GLU A 20 -5.04 -33.15 16.93
C GLU A 20 -4.94 -32.34 18.22
N CYS A 21 -4.97 -31.01 18.11
CA CYS A 21 -4.88 -30.12 19.26
C CYS A 21 -6.17 -30.19 20.09
N GLU A 22 -6.06 -30.50 21.38
CA GLU A 22 -7.23 -30.61 22.27
C GLU A 22 -7.95 -29.27 22.51
N VAL A 23 -7.29 -28.13 22.22
CA VAL A 23 -7.83 -26.78 22.46
C VAL A 23 -8.41 -26.18 21.18
N SER A 24 -7.66 -26.15 20.08
CA SER A 24 -8.09 -25.52 18.82
C SER A 24 -8.81 -26.48 17.87
N GLY A 25 -8.66 -27.79 18.05
CA GLY A 25 -9.14 -28.81 17.10
C GLY A 25 -8.36 -28.85 15.78
N LEU A 26 -7.32 -28.03 15.63
CA LEU A 26 -6.45 -28.05 14.45
C LEU A 26 -5.50 -29.25 14.52
N PHE A 27 -5.18 -29.82 13.35
CA PHE A 27 -4.15 -30.83 13.24
C PHE A 27 -2.76 -30.18 13.23
N PHE A 28 -1.79 -30.82 13.85
CA PHE A 28 -0.40 -30.36 13.86
C PHE A 28 0.58 -31.53 13.82
N TRP A 29 1.82 -31.24 13.44
CA TRP A 29 2.90 -32.22 13.41
C TRP A 29 3.94 -31.89 14.48
N ALA A 30 4.33 -32.90 15.25
CA ALA A 30 5.32 -32.75 16.32
C ALA A 30 6.21 -34.00 16.45
N ARG A 31 7.45 -33.80 16.93
CA ARG A 31 8.37 -34.90 17.27
C ARG A 31 8.05 -35.54 18.63
N ASP A 32 7.45 -34.76 19.53
CA ASP A 32 6.89 -35.25 20.79
C ASP A 32 5.50 -35.87 20.53
N HIS A 33 5.40 -37.18 20.68
CA HIS A 33 4.17 -37.93 20.41
C HIS A 33 3.17 -37.87 21.57
N ASP A 34 3.61 -37.42 22.75
CA ASP A 34 2.76 -37.28 23.95
C ASP A 34 2.15 -35.87 24.04
N ARG A 35 2.52 -34.96 23.14
CA ARG A 35 2.04 -33.57 23.10
C ARG A 35 0.54 -33.51 22.77
N THR A 36 -0.22 -32.73 23.55
CA THR A 36 -1.69 -32.59 23.36
C THR A 36 -2.11 -31.24 22.79
N THR A 37 -1.22 -30.24 22.77
CA THR A 37 -1.48 -28.88 22.27
C THR A 37 -0.56 -28.53 21.10
N CYS A 38 -1.05 -27.73 20.15
CA CYS A 38 -0.31 -27.38 18.94
C CYS A 38 0.84 -26.38 19.17
N GLY A 39 0.95 -25.78 20.35
CA GLY A 39 1.99 -24.81 20.68
C GLY A 39 1.56 -23.36 20.55
N ASP A 40 0.37 -23.07 20.01
CA ASP A 40 -0.17 -21.71 19.89
C ASP A 40 -1.64 -21.68 20.34
N THR A 41 -1.84 -21.76 21.65
CA THR A 41 -3.18 -21.80 22.27
C THR A 41 -3.19 -21.10 23.63
N ALA A 42 -4.38 -20.97 24.21
CA ALA A 42 -4.55 -20.45 25.57
C ALA A 42 -3.84 -21.28 26.68
N LYS A 43 -3.32 -22.47 26.35
CA LYS A 43 -2.54 -23.33 27.26
C LYS A 43 -1.04 -23.34 26.98
N ASP A 44 -0.60 -22.76 25.87
CA ASP A 44 0.81 -22.74 25.47
C ASP A 44 1.41 -21.40 25.87
N GLU A 45 2.31 -21.40 26.86
CA GLU A 45 3.02 -20.19 27.28
C GLU A 45 4.31 -19.99 26.47
N TYR A 46 4.78 -18.75 26.38
CA TYR A 46 6.09 -18.46 25.78
C TYR A 46 7.23 -19.02 26.64
N THR A 47 7.94 -20.01 26.12
CA THR A 47 9.05 -20.68 26.82
C THR A 47 10.38 -19.94 26.68
N PHE A 48 10.49 -19.03 25.71
CA PHE A 48 11.72 -18.33 25.36
C PHE A 48 11.98 -17.04 26.17
N ILE A 49 10.98 -16.54 26.90
CA ILE A 49 11.12 -15.31 27.71
C ILE A 49 12.04 -15.57 28.89
N GLY A 50 13.15 -14.85 28.96
CA GLY A 50 14.24 -15.07 29.93
C GLY A 50 15.12 -16.29 29.63
N ASN A 51 14.80 -17.07 28.59
CA ASN A 51 15.53 -18.25 28.16
C ASN A 51 15.58 -18.31 26.62
N PRO A 52 16.43 -17.51 25.96
CA PRO A 52 16.47 -17.43 24.51
C PRO A 52 16.62 -18.79 23.82
N LEU A 53 15.81 -19.05 22.79
CA LEU A 53 15.82 -20.31 22.04
C LEU A 53 16.82 -20.31 20.89
N ILE A 54 17.19 -19.14 20.38
CA ILE A 54 18.16 -18.98 19.30
C ILE A 54 19.48 -18.48 19.89
N LYS A 55 20.58 -19.17 19.58
CA LYS A 55 21.91 -18.86 20.12
C LYS A 55 22.75 -18.06 19.13
N GLY A 56 23.72 -17.29 19.65
CA GLY A 56 24.70 -16.56 18.84
C GLY A 56 24.28 -15.15 18.42
N PHE A 57 23.15 -14.65 18.94
CA PHE A 57 22.58 -13.34 18.64
C PHE A 57 22.43 -12.49 19.92
N ASP A 58 23.56 -12.09 20.52
CA ASP A 58 23.56 -11.39 21.82
C ASP A 58 23.18 -9.90 21.74
N ALA A 59 23.10 -9.34 20.52
CA ALA A 59 22.75 -7.95 20.29
C ALA A 59 21.22 -7.73 20.39
N ARG A 60 20.79 -6.47 20.39
CA ARG A 60 19.37 -6.06 20.26
C ARG A 60 19.27 -4.90 19.26
N GLY A 61 18.05 -4.51 18.92
CA GLY A 61 17.78 -3.39 18.03
C GLY A 61 18.17 -3.68 16.58
N LYS A 62 18.60 -2.63 15.88
CA LYS A 62 18.97 -2.71 14.46
C LYS A 62 20.07 -3.74 14.18
N GLU A 63 21.10 -3.83 15.03
CA GLU A 63 22.19 -4.79 14.84
C GLU A 63 21.66 -6.24 14.84
N LEU A 64 20.74 -6.56 15.76
CA LEU A 64 20.11 -7.87 15.82
C LEU A 64 19.31 -8.17 14.55
N LYS A 65 18.46 -7.21 14.13
CA LYS A 65 17.69 -7.33 12.88
C LYS A 65 18.59 -7.57 11.67
N ASP A 66 19.66 -6.78 11.51
CA ASP A 66 20.57 -6.89 10.38
C ASP A 66 21.29 -8.24 10.33
N ARG A 67 21.73 -8.73 11.49
CA ARG A 67 22.39 -10.05 11.58
C ARG A 67 21.42 -11.19 11.29
N MET A 68 20.20 -11.13 11.81
CA MET A 68 19.19 -12.17 11.61
C MET A 68 18.73 -12.20 10.15
N ARG A 69 18.48 -11.03 9.56
CA ARG A 69 18.16 -10.88 8.12
C ARG A 69 19.26 -11.48 7.26
N LYS A 70 20.53 -11.14 7.55
CA LYS A 70 21.67 -11.68 6.82
C LYS A 70 21.76 -13.20 6.94
N ALA A 71 21.57 -13.76 8.13
CA ALA A 71 21.62 -15.21 8.33
C ALA A 71 20.54 -15.94 7.50
N PHE A 72 19.33 -15.38 7.43
CA PHE A 72 18.26 -15.92 6.60
C PHE A 72 18.58 -15.84 5.11
N LEU A 73 18.96 -14.66 4.61
CA LEU A 73 19.23 -14.46 3.18
C LEU A 73 20.42 -15.30 2.70
N ASP A 74 21.52 -15.32 3.47
CA ASP A 74 22.71 -16.13 3.17
C ASP A 74 22.37 -17.64 3.10
N TYR A 75 21.47 -18.11 3.95
CA TYR A 75 21.05 -19.51 3.99
C TYR A 75 20.34 -19.95 2.70
N PHE A 76 19.43 -19.12 2.18
CA PHE A 76 18.72 -19.39 0.93
C PHE A 76 19.57 -19.11 -0.30
N GLU A 77 20.47 -18.12 -0.26
CA GLU A 77 21.45 -17.87 -1.32
C GLU A 77 22.37 -19.09 -1.53
N GLN A 78 22.85 -19.71 -0.45
CA GLN A 78 23.63 -20.96 -0.50
C GLN A 78 22.85 -22.14 -1.10
N ARG A 79 21.51 -22.06 -1.10
CA ARG A 79 20.57 -23.02 -1.72
C ARG A 79 20.06 -22.52 -3.07
N GLN A 80 20.85 -21.70 -3.76
CA GLN A 80 20.59 -21.24 -5.13
C GLN A 80 19.33 -20.37 -5.29
N HIS A 81 18.84 -19.76 -4.21
CA HIS A 81 17.83 -18.70 -4.32
C HIS A 81 18.51 -17.38 -4.62
N THR A 82 17.95 -16.61 -5.54
CA THR A 82 18.47 -15.26 -5.81
C THR A 82 17.93 -14.28 -4.76
N VAL A 83 18.81 -13.54 -4.12
CA VAL A 83 18.42 -12.45 -3.20
C VAL A 83 17.84 -11.30 -4.03
N VAL A 84 16.60 -10.90 -3.73
CA VAL A 84 15.90 -9.78 -4.36
C VAL A 84 15.77 -8.62 -3.36
N ASN A 85 15.93 -7.40 -3.86
CA ASN A 85 15.74 -6.20 -3.05
C ASN A 85 14.26 -6.03 -2.65
N PRO A 86 13.96 -5.51 -1.45
CA PRO A 86 12.60 -5.24 -1.03
C PRO A 86 11.91 -4.24 -1.95
N TYR A 87 10.62 -4.44 -2.15
CA TYR A 87 9.72 -3.49 -2.80
C TYR A 87 9.35 -2.37 -1.80
N PRO A 88 8.92 -1.20 -2.28
CA PRO A 88 8.37 -0.16 -1.42
C PRO A 88 7.18 -0.66 -0.60
N VAL A 89 6.93 -0.06 0.58
CA VAL A 89 5.72 -0.33 1.36
C VAL A 89 4.47 0.25 0.72
N LEU A 90 4.62 1.16 -0.26
CA LEU A 90 3.53 1.67 -1.08
C LEU A 90 3.37 0.81 -2.33
N ALA A 91 2.20 0.18 -2.47
CA ALA A 91 1.94 -0.82 -3.50
C ALA A 91 1.67 -0.20 -4.89
N ARG A 92 2.66 0.52 -5.44
CA ARG A 92 2.53 1.29 -6.70
C ARG A 92 2.33 0.45 -7.97
N TRP A 93 2.61 -0.86 -7.91
CA TRP A 93 2.47 -1.80 -9.04
C TRP A 93 1.06 -2.40 -9.18
N ARG A 94 0.15 -2.13 -8.23
CA ARG A 94 -1.21 -2.64 -8.16
C ARG A 94 -2.18 -1.56 -7.65
N ASP A 95 -3.47 -1.79 -7.78
CA ASP A 95 -4.52 -0.80 -7.49
C ASP A 95 -5.57 -1.28 -6.47
N ASP A 96 -5.52 -2.54 -6.05
CA ASP A 96 -6.48 -3.16 -5.13
C ASP A 96 -6.08 -3.08 -3.65
N ILE A 97 -4.81 -2.79 -3.34
CA ILE A 97 -4.32 -2.48 -1.98
C ILE A 97 -3.40 -1.25 -2.00
N HIS A 98 -3.31 -0.57 -0.86
CA HIS A 98 -2.49 0.64 -0.71
C HIS A 98 -1.08 0.38 -0.21
N LEU A 99 -0.94 -0.59 0.72
CA LEU A 99 0.30 -0.91 1.40
C LEU A 99 0.68 -2.37 1.17
N THR A 100 1.97 -2.65 1.19
CA THR A 100 2.50 -4.02 1.14
C THR A 100 2.20 -4.75 2.45
N ILE A 101 1.34 -5.77 2.41
CA ILE A 101 0.84 -6.49 3.59
C ILE A 101 1.54 -7.84 3.87
N ALA A 102 2.27 -8.35 2.88
CA ALA A 102 3.01 -9.61 2.88
C ALA A 102 4.04 -9.58 1.74
N SER A 103 5.09 -10.41 1.82
CA SER A 103 6.09 -10.52 0.74
C SER A 103 5.48 -10.98 -0.59
N ILE A 104 4.50 -11.89 -0.56
CA ILE A 104 3.82 -12.36 -1.78
C ILE A 104 3.03 -11.24 -2.49
N ALA A 105 2.66 -10.17 -1.78
CA ALA A 105 1.91 -9.06 -2.34
C ALA A 105 2.72 -8.28 -3.40
N ASP A 106 4.05 -8.38 -3.36
CA ASP A 106 5.00 -7.82 -4.33
C ASP A 106 4.82 -8.44 -5.73
N PHE A 107 4.40 -9.71 -5.76
CA PHE A 107 4.28 -10.50 -6.97
C PHE A 107 2.83 -10.66 -7.45
N GLN A 108 1.87 -10.19 -6.67
CA GLN A 108 0.45 -10.21 -7.02
C GLN A 108 0.03 -8.93 -7.78
N PRO A 109 -0.98 -9.02 -8.67
CA PRO A 109 -1.55 -10.25 -9.23
C PRO A 109 -0.79 -10.76 -10.48
N HIS A 110 0.11 -9.94 -11.04
CA HIS A 110 0.66 -10.16 -12.37
C HIS A 110 1.60 -11.37 -12.48
N ILE A 111 2.43 -11.63 -11.47
CA ILE A 111 3.33 -12.79 -11.47
C ILE A 111 2.59 -14.03 -10.96
N THR A 112 1.73 -13.90 -9.95
CA THR A 112 0.96 -15.03 -9.41
C THR A 112 -0.06 -15.60 -10.40
N SER A 113 -0.60 -14.78 -11.31
CA SER A 113 -1.44 -15.24 -12.44
C SER A 113 -0.65 -15.95 -13.55
N GLY A 114 0.68 -15.87 -13.53
CA GLY A 114 1.55 -16.41 -14.57
C GLY A 114 1.69 -15.53 -15.82
N LEU A 115 1.10 -14.34 -15.84
CA LEU A 115 1.21 -13.38 -16.94
C LEU A 115 2.61 -12.76 -17.04
N VAL A 116 3.28 -12.58 -15.90
CA VAL A 116 4.61 -11.96 -15.81
C VAL A 116 5.57 -12.92 -15.11
N GLU A 117 6.80 -13.01 -15.63
CA GLU A 117 7.84 -13.79 -14.99
C GLU A 117 8.33 -13.12 -13.70
N PRO A 118 8.65 -13.89 -12.64
CA PRO A 118 9.23 -13.34 -11.42
C PRO A 118 10.63 -12.75 -11.70
N PRO A 119 11.14 -11.84 -10.84
CA PRO A 119 12.48 -11.28 -10.99
C PRO A 119 13.58 -12.34 -10.90
N ALA A 120 13.34 -13.42 -10.16
CA ALA A 120 14.14 -14.63 -10.14
C ALA A 120 13.29 -15.83 -9.69
N ASN A 121 13.73 -17.06 -9.96
CA ASN A 121 13.03 -18.25 -9.52
C ASN A 121 14.03 -19.41 -9.28
N PRO A 122 14.17 -19.92 -8.05
CA PRO A 122 13.55 -19.43 -6.83
C PRO A 122 14.21 -18.12 -6.34
N LEU A 123 13.49 -17.37 -5.49
CA LEU A 123 13.98 -16.10 -4.93
C LEU A 123 13.90 -16.07 -3.41
N THR A 124 14.69 -15.20 -2.78
CA THR A 124 14.59 -14.88 -1.35
C THR A 124 14.64 -13.37 -1.12
N ILE A 125 13.90 -12.87 -0.12
CA ILE A 125 13.68 -11.45 0.13
C ILE A 125 13.45 -11.19 1.62
N SER A 126 13.69 -9.97 2.08
CA SER A 126 13.26 -9.46 3.39
C SER A 126 12.38 -8.24 3.17
N GLN A 127 11.07 -8.44 3.09
CA GLN A 127 10.12 -7.42 2.66
C GLN A 127 9.51 -6.68 3.87
N PRO A 128 9.73 -5.36 4.02
CA PRO A 128 8.96 -4.55 4.96
C PRO A 128 7.47 -4.58 4.61
N CYS A 129 6.65 -4.95 5.57
CA CYS A 129 5.21 -5.06 5.45
C CYS A 129 4.53 -4.17 6.49
N ILE A 130 3.39 -3.57 6.14
CA ILE A 130 2.58 -2.77 7.06
C ILE A 130 1.20 -3.41 7.19
N ARG A 131 0.82 -3.76 8.43
CA ARG A 131 -0.51 -4.27 8.77
C ARG A 131 -1.14 -3.37 9.83
N LEU A 132 -2.23 -2.70 9.43
CA LEU A 132 -2.96 -1.79 10.32
C LEU A 132 -4.21 -2.41 10.94
N THR A 133 -4.56 -3.64 10.55
CA THR A 133 -5.59 -4.45 11.20
C THR A 133 -5.25 -4.75 12.66
N ASP A 134 -3.96 -4.77 13.01
CA ASP A 134 -3.50 -5.13 14.36
C ASP A 134 -3.10 -3.89 15.19
N VAL A 135 -3.35 -2.67 14.69
CA VAL A 135 -2.86 -1.41 15.27
C VAL A 135 -3.29 -1.18 16.73
N ASP A 136 -4.42 -1.74 17.15
CA ASP A 136 -4.90 -1.67 18.53
C ASP A 136 -4.27 -2.72 19.46
N ALA A 137 -3.74 -3.81 18.91
CA ALA A 137 -3.01 -4.83 19.66
C ALA A 137 -1.55 -4.42 19.93
N VAL A 138 -1.00 -3.48 19.16
CA VAL A 138 0.36 -2.96 19.30
C VAL A 138 0.54 -2.22 20.62
N GLY A 139 1.65 -2.50 21.29
CA GLY A 139 1.98 -2.05 22.65
C GLY A 139 1.22 -2.79 23.76
N ARG A 140 0.17 -3.54 23.44
CA ARG A 140 -0.64 -4.28 24.43
C ARG A 140 -0.25 -5.75 24.47
N SER A 141 -0.37 -6.45 23.34
CA SER A 141 -0.16 -7.90 23.23
C SER A 141 1.30 -8.38 23.41
N GLY A 142 2.27 -7.48 23.47
CA GLY A 142 3.69 -7.82 23.56
C GLY A 142 4.35 -8.33 22.26
N ARG A 143 3.57 -8.67 21.23
CA ARG A 143 4.07 -9.32 19.99
C ARG A 143 3.65 -8.70 18.66
N HIS A 144 2.55 -7.94 18.63
CA HIS A 144 2.05 -7.35 17.39
C HIS A 144 2.83 -6.08 17.05
N LEU A 145 3.02 -5.86 15.75
CA LEU A 145 3.68 -4.70 15.19
C LEU A 145 2.80 -4.14 14.07
N THR A 146 2.81 -2.83 13.86
CA THR A 146 2.20 -2.26 12.65
C THR A 146 3.10 -2.46 11.45
N THR A 147 4.41 -2.50 11.66
CA THR A 147 5.41 -2.73 10.61
C THR A 147 6.41 -3.79 11.05
N PHE A 148 6.65 -4.73 10.16
CA PHE A 148 7.58 -5.83 10.39
C PHE A 148 8.18 -6.25 9.05
N GLU A 149 9.32 -6.93 9.08
CA GLU A 149 9.90 -7.51 7.88
C GLU A 149 9.50 -8.97 7.76
N MET A 150 8.82 -9.27 6.66
CA MET A 150 8.54 -10.64 6.25
C MET A 150 9.69 -11.13 5.40
N MET A 151 10.59 -11.89 6.02
CA MET A 151 11.58 -12.66 5.29
C MET A 151 10.88 -13.79 4.56
N ALA A 152 11.26 -14.07 3.33
CA ALA A 152 10.58 -15.06 2.51
C ALA A 152 11.53 -15.73 1.52
N HIS A 153 11.16 -16.94 1.14
CA HIS A 153 11.62 -17.57 -0.07
C HIS A 153 10.41 -17.98 -0.92
N HIS A 154 10.41 -17.60 -2.19
CA HIS A 154 9.30 -17.84 -3.10
C HIS A 154 9.74 -18.68 -4.29
N VAL A 155 8.85 -19.57 -4.72
CA VAL A 155 9.02 -20.41 -5.92
C VAL A 155 7.75 -20.35 -6.72
N PHE A 156 7.86 -20.07 -8.03
CA PHE A 156 6.73 -20.00 -8.95
C PHE A 156 6.81 -21.17 -9.92
N ASN A 157 6.24 -22.32 -9.56
CA ASN A 157 6.26 -23.50 -10.43
C ASN A 157 5.16 -23.39 -11.51
N ARG A 158 5.50 -23.82 -12.72
CA ARG A 158 4.59 -24.01 -13.86
C ARG A 158 4.60 -25.49 -14.28
N PRO A 159 3.88 -26.37 -13.57
CA PRO A 159 3.93 -27.81 -13.83
C PRO A 159 3.54 -28.20 -15.27
N ALA A 160 2.56 -27.50 -15.84
CA ALA A 160 2.10 -27.72 -17.22
C ALA A 160 3.20 -27.43 -18.27
N GLU A 161 4.14 -26.54 -17.94
CA GLU A 161 5.28 -26.17 -18.79
C GLU A 161 6.56 -26.97 -18.44
N GLY A 162 6.48 -27.89 -17.47
CA GLY A 162 7.63 -28.66 -16.99
C GLY A 162 8.63 -27.85 -16.16
N GLN A 163 8.26 -26.65 -15.70
CA GLN A 163 9.11 -25.80 -14.86
C GLN A 163 8.73 -26.02 -13.39
N VAL A 164 9.42 -26.95 -12.73
CA VAL A 164 9.24 -27.23 -11.30
C VAL A 164 10.61 -27.25 -10.64
N TYR A 165 10.80 -26.41 -9.62
CA TYR A 165 12.06 -26.33 -8.86
C TYR A 165 12.02 -27.25 -7.65
N TYR A 166 11.09 -26.97 -6.73
CA TYR A 166 10.77 -27.82 -5.59
C TYR A 166 9.36 -27.50 -5.06
N TRP A 167 8.83 -28.33 -4.17
CA TRP A 167 7.48 -28.16 -3.62
C TRP A 167 7.44 -28.28 -2.08
N MET A 168 6.30 -28.71 -1.54
CA MET A 168 6.02 -28.80 -0.09
C MET A 168 7.12 -29.49 0.72
N ASN A 169 7.68 -30.59 0.21
CA ASN A 169 8.62 -31.41 0.96
C ASN A 169 9.94 -30.67 1.25
N GLU A 170 10.60 -30.20 0.20
CA GLU A 170 11.85 -29.45 0.31
C GLU A 170 11.65 -28.09 0.99
N CYS A 171 10.47 -27.45 0.81
CA CYS A 171 10.13 -26.21 1.52
C CYS A 171 10.15 -26.40 3.04
N VAL A 172 9.50 -27.45 3.54
CA VAL A 172 9.50 -27.78 4.97
C VAL A 172 10.88 -28.22 5.44
N GLU A 173 11.61 -29.01 4.64
CA GLU A 173 12.99 -29.39 4.94
C GLU A 173 13.90 -28.17 5.11
N PHE A 174 13.83 -27.19 4.22
CA PHE A 174 14.61 -25.96 4.34
C PHE A 174 14.22 -25.15 5.58
N CYS A 175 12.94 -25.09 5.91
CA CYS A 175 12.49 -24.43 7.14
C CYS A 175 13.05 -25.12 8.39
N ASP A 176 12.94 -26.45 8.47
CA ASP A 176 13.42 -27.23 9.62
C ASP A 176 14.94 -27.14 9.76
N ASP A 177 15.68 -27.24 8.65
CA ASP A 177 17.14 -27.15 8.63
C ASP A 177 17.65 -25.75 9.04
N LEU A 178 16.97 -24.68 8.61
CA LEU A 178 17.25 -23.32 9.07
C LEU A 178 17.07 -23.22 10.59
N LEU A 179 15.94 -23.66 11.11
CA LEU A 179 15.62 -23.55 12.54
C LEU A 179 16.58 -24.37 13.41
N VAL A 180 16.83 -25.62 13.02
CA VAL A 180 17.62 -26.56 13.84
C VAL A 180 19.11 -26.36 13.64
N ASN A 181 19.60 -26.38 12.40
CA ASN A 181 21.04 -26.45 12.13
C ASN A 181 21.71 -25.08 12.03
N VAL A 182 20.99 -24.04 11.60
CA VAL A 182 21.55 -22.68 11.52
C VAL A 182 21.29 -21.90 12.80
N LEU A 183 20.06 -21.93 13.31
CA LEU A 183 19.64 -21.15 14.48
C LEU A 183 19.79 -21.92 15.80
N GLY A 184 20.02 -23.23 15.75
CA GLY A 184 20.33 -24.04 16.93
C GLY A 184 19.13 -24.30 17.84
N ILE A 185 17.91 -24.18 17.31
CA ILE A 185 16.66 -24.47 18.03
C ILE A 185 16.55 -25.99 18.23
N ASP A 186 16.13 -26.42 19.42
CA ASP A 186 15.85 -27.83 19.67
C ASP A 186 14.67 -28.28 18.78
N ALA A 187 14.89 -29.35 18.01
CA ALA A 187 13.90 -29.88 17.09
C ALA A 187 12.58 -30.31 17.76
N ASN A 188 12.58 -30.57 19.08
CA ASN A 188 11.38 -30.92 19.85
C ASN A 188 10.51 -29.69 20.21
N GLU A 189 11.08 -28.48 20.14
CA GLU A 189 10.34 -27.23 20.40
C GLU A 189 9.46 -26.82 19.21
N ILE A 190 9.68 -27.43 18.03
CA ILE A 190 9.05 -27.04 16.77
C ILE A 190 7.77 -27.86 16.53
N THR A 191 6.67 -27.17 16.26
CA THR A 191 5.43 -27.78 15.74
C THR A 191 5.02 -27.14 14.42
N TYR A 192 4.38 -27.93 13.54
CA TYR A 192 3.85 -27.48 12.26
C TYR A 192 2.33 -27.62 12.28
N VAL A 193 1.59 -26.52 12.42
CA VAL A 193 0.13 -26.51 12.57
C VAL A 193 -0.53 -26.34 11.21
N GLU A 194 -1.42 -27.26 10.84
CA GLU A 194 -2.15 -27.20 9.58
C GLU A 194 -3.23 -26.12 9.65
N ASN A 195 -3.10 -25.05 8.87
CA ASN A 195 -4.08 -23.97 8.80
C ASN A 195 -4.19 -23.43 7.37
N PRO A 196 -5.34 -23.57 6.67
CA PRO A 196 -5.52 -23.00 5.33
C PRO A 196 -5.33 -21.49 5.29
N TRP A 197 -4.54 -21.01 4.32
CA TRP A 197 -4.30 -19.59 4.12
C TRP A 197 -5.06 -19.04 2.92
N SER A 198 -5.50 -17.79 3.03
CA SER A 198 -6.10 -17.01 1.93
C SER A 198 -5.79 -15.52 2.10
N GLY A 199 -5.53 -14.83 1.00
CA GLY A 199 -5.20 -13.41 0.98
C GLY A 199 -4.74 -12.90 -0.39
N GLY A 200 -5.00 -11.62 -0.69
CA GLY A 200 -4.52 -10.96 -1.91
C GLY A 200 -5.00 -11.58 -3.23
N GLY A 201 -6.13 -12.30 -3.21
CA GLY A 201 -6.71 -12.97 -4.38
C GLY A 201 -6.22 -14.41 -4.60
N ASN A 202 -5.44 -14.99 -3.68
CA ASN A 202 -4.95 -16.36 -3.77
C ASN A 202 -5.16 -17.15 -2.46
N ALA A 203 -5.12 -18.49 -2.55
CA ALA A 203 -5.26 -19.37 -1.40
C ALA A 203 -4.52 -20.71 -1.57
N GLY A 204 -4.32 -21.42 -0.46
CA GLY A 204 -3.68 -22.73 -0.45
C GLY A 204 -3.66 -23.40 0.92
N PRO A 205 -3.37 -24.71 1.00
CA PRO A 205 -2.97 -25.34 2.26
C PRO A 205 -1.71 -24.67 2.80
N ALA A 206 -1.62 -24.53 4.12
CA ALA A 206 -0.43 -23.98 4.76
C ALA A 206 -0.12 -24.67 6.08
N VAL A 207 1.13 -24.54 6.52
CA VAL A 207 1.57 -24.89 7.86
C VAL A 207 2.16 -23.68 8.58
N GLU A 208 1.67 -23.41 9.79
CA GLU A 208 2.22 -22.42 10.71
C GLU A 208 3.29 -23.10 11.57
N VAL A 209 4.47 -22.49 11.66
CA VAL A 209 5.64 -23.04 12.35
C VAL A 209 5.77 -22.36 13.70
N ILE A 210 5.42 -23.09 14.75
CA ILE A 210 5.40 -22.59 16.11
C ILE A 210 6.64 -23.09 16.84
N VAL A 211 7.33 -22.18 17.54
CA VAL A 211 8.52 -22.48 18.34
C VAL A 211 8.39 -21.81 19.69
N GLY A 212 8.40 -22.61 20.76
CA GLY A 212 8.37 -22.09 22.14
C GLY A 212 7.16 -21.20 22.46
N GLY A 213 5.99 -21.52 21.89
CA GLY A 213 4.76 -20.75 22.05
C GLY A 213 4.51 -19.71 20.97
N LEU A 214 5.49 -19.39 20.11
CA LEU A 214 5.44 -18.28 19.16
C LEU A 214 5.46 -18.78 17.71
N GLU A 215 4.50 -18.34 16.91
CA GLU A 215 4.53 -18.52 15.45
C GLU A 215 5.69 -17.72 14.83
N LEU A 216 6.73 -18.42 14.37
CA LEU A 216 7.89 -17.79 13.74
C LEU A 216 7.75 -17.70 12.22
N ALA A 217 7.08 -18.66 11.59
CA ALA A 217 6.92 -18.72 10.15
C ALA A 217 5.58 -19.29 9.73
N THR A 218 5.14 -18.97 8.51
CA THR A 218 4.01 -19.60 7.83
C THR A 218 4.48 -20.04 6.44
N LEU A 219 4.18 -21.29 6.07
CA LEU A 219 4.53 -21.88 4.77
C LEU A 219 3.23 -22.21 4.02
N VAL A 220 2.89 -21.38 3.05
CA VAL A 220 1.70 -21.48 2.20
C VAL A 220 2.05 -22.11 0.86
N PHE A 221 1.23 -23.06 0.42
CA PHE A 221 1.38 -23.73 -0.86
C PHE A 221 0.20 -23.34 -1.74
N MET A 222 0.32 -22.20 -2.43
CA MET A 222 -0.78 -21.62 -3.19
C MET A 222 -1.03 -22.45 -4.44
N THR A 223 -2.28 -22.89 -4.57
CA THR A 223 -2.77 -23.65 -5.73
C THR A 223 -4.14 -23.13 -6.19
N MET A 224 -4.60 -22.01 -5.64
CA MET A 224 -5.93 -21.47 -5.91
C MET A 224 -5.91 -19.94 -6.07
N GLU A 225 -6.82 -19.45 -6.89
CA GLU A 225 -7.10 -18.02 -7.13
C GLU A 225 -8.57 -17.70 -6.85
N GLU A 226 -8.83 -16.48 -6.34
CA GLU A 226 -10.18 -15.97 -6.05
C GLU A 226 -10.96 -15.85 -7.37
N HIS A 227 -12.13 -16.48 -7.45
CA HIS A 227 -12.95 -16.48 -8.66
C HIS A 227 -14.44 -16.58 -8.31
N PRO A 228 -15.33 -15.79 -8.93
CA PRO A 228 -16.78 -15.81 -8.64
C PRO A 228 -17.42 -17.19 -8.81
N GLU A 229 -16.95 -17.97 -9.80
CA GLU A 229 -17.42 -19.34 -10.07
C GLU A 229 -16.58 -20.42 -9.34
N GLY A 230 -15.82 -20.05 -8.31
CA GLY A 230 -14.96 -20.98 -7.57
C GLY A 230 -15.74 -22.01 -6.75
N GLU A 231 -15.34 -23.29 -6.84
CA GLU A 231 -15.98 -24.40 -6.12
C GLU A 231 -15.54 -24.52 -4.65
N VAL A 232 -14.39 -23.94 -4.29
CA VAL A 232 -13.81 -24.04 -2.95
C VAL A 232 -14.07 -22.74 -2.19
N GLU A 233 -14.79 -22.84 -1.06
CA GLU A 233 -15.02 -21.70 -0.16
C GLU A 233 -13.99 -21.70 0.98
N ILE A 234 -13.21 -20.61 1.11
CA ILE A 234 -12.26 -20.39 2.20
C ILE A 234 -12.56 -19.01 2.79
N LYS A 235 -12.87 -18.95 4.09
CA LYS A 235 -13.20 -17.70 4.82
C LYS A 235 -14.28 -16.85 4.13
N GLY A 236 -15.28 -17.48 3.50
CA GLY A 236 -16.40 -16.80 2.82
C GLY A 236 -16.09 -16.30 1.40
N LEU A 237 -14.90 -16.56 0.86
CA LEU A 237 -14.52 -16.25 -0.51
C LEU A 237 -14.45 -17.52 -1.35
N HIS A 238 -14.78 -17.40 -2.64
CA HIS A 238 -14.78 -18.50 -3.60
C HIS A 238 -13.46 -18.57 -4.38
N TYR A 239 -12.93 -19.78 -4.50
CA TYR A 239 -11.65 -20.06 -5.14
C TYR A 239 -11.76 -21.19 -6.16
N ARG A 240 -10.96 -21.10 -7.22
CA ARG A 240 -10.73 -22.17 -8.19
C ARG A 240 -9.25 -22.54 -8.25
N GLU A 241 -8.92 -23.71 -8.78
CA GLU A 241 -7.54 -24.12 -9.02
C GLU A 241 -6.87 -23.20 -10.04
N MET A 242 -5.64 -22.77 -9.75
CA MET A 242 -4.85 -21.92 -10.65
C MET A 242 -3.76 -22.75 -11.36
N PRO A 243 -3.31 -22.35 -12.57
CA PRO A 243 -2.31 -23.14 -13.32
C PRO A 243 -0.93 -23.22 -12.65
N LEU A 244 -0.59 -22.24 -11.81
CA LEU A 244 0.68 -22.16 -11.11
C LEU A 244 0.61 -22.86 -9.75
N GLN A 245 1.75 -23.41 -9.35
CA GLN A 245 1.98 -23.91 -8.00
C GLN A 245 3.01 -23.00 -7.34
N ILE A 246 2.60 -22.19 -6.38
CA ILE A 246 3.46 -21.17 -5.77
C ILE A 246 3.78 -21.53 -4.31
N ILE A 247 5.07 -21.51 -3.97
CA ILE A 247 5.51 -21.52 -2.58
C ILE A 247 5.53 -20.07 -2.09
N ASP A 248 4.69 -19.79 -1.12
CA ASP A 248 4.62 -18.53 -0.40
C ASP A 248 5.00 -18.76 1.05
N THR A 249 6.17 -18.25 1.45
CA THR A 249 6.63 -18.35 2.83
C THR A 249 6.71 -16.98 3.46
N GLY A 250 6.45 -16.91 4.76
CA GLY A 250 6.60 -15.69 5.56
C GLY A 250 7.24 -16.01 6.90
N TYR A 251 8.42 -15.45 7.14
CA TYR A 251 9.21 -15.57 8.36
C TYR A 251 9.31 -14.19 9.00
N GLY A 252 8.73 -14.00 10.18
CA GLY A 252 8.69 -12.68 10.82
C GLY A 252 10.04 -12.31 11.44
N LEU A 253 10.84 -11.46 10.80
CA LEU A 253 12.18 -11.09 11.25
C LEU A 253 12.19 -10.65 12.72
N GLU A 254 11.25 -9.81 13.10
CA GLU A 254 11.17 -9.27 14.46
C GLU A 254 10.83 -10.36 15.49
N ARG A 255 10.01 -11.36 15.13
CA ARG A 255 9.70 -12.50 16.01
C ARG A 255 10.91 -13.41 16.17
N PHE A 256 11.67 -13.67 15.12
CA PHE A 256 12.95 -14.38 15.21
C PHE A 256 13.94 -13.64 16.13
N CYS A 257 14.06 -12.33 15.97
CA CYS A 257 14.89 -11.50 16.83
C CYS A 257 14.41 -11.55 18.29
N TRP A 258 13.09 -11.54 18.53
CA TRP A 258 12.54 -11.65 19.88
C TRP A 258 12.84 -13.01 20.53
N ALA A 259 12.68 -14.11 19.80
CA ALA A 259 13.05 -15.45 20.26
C ALA A 259 14.55 -15.59 20.55
N ALA A 260 15.40 -14.85 19.82
CA ALA A 260 16.84 -14.77 20.03
C ALA A 260 17.25 -13.88 21.22
N ALA A 261 16.51 -12.80 21.47
CA ALA A 261 16.80 -11.88 22.58
C ALA A 261 16.23 -12.37 23.92
N GLY A 262 15.13 -13.13 23.89
CA GLY A 262 14.42 -13.62 25.08
C GLY A 262 13.92 -12.49 26.00
N THR A 263 13.68 -11.31 25.45
CA THR A 263 13.14 -10.16 26.21
C THR A 263 11.67 -10.38 26.59
N PRO A 264 11.15 -9.66 27.60
CA PRO A 264 9.73 -9.70 27.93
C PRO A 264 8.86 -9.44 26.69
N THR A 265 9.13 -8.38 25.94
CA THR A 265 8.37 -8.04 24.73
C THR A 265 9.24 -7.94 23.48
N ILE A 266 8.59 -8.03 22.31
CA ILE A 266 9.23 -7.80 21.01
C ILE A 266 9.84 -6.40 20.92
N TYR A 267 9.21 -5.39 21.52
CA TYR A 267 9.65 -3.99 21.43
C TYR A 267 11.01 -3.78 22.10
N GLU A 268 11.33 -4.53 23.15
CA GLU A 268 12.63 -4.45 23.82
C GLU A 268 13.72 -5.22 23.07
N ALA A 269 13.34 -6.19 22.22
CA ALA A 269 14.25 -6.83 21.28
C ALA A 269 14.56 -5.92 20.10
N ILE A 270 13.54 -5.21 19.57
CA ILE A 270 13.63 -4.49 18.29
C ILE A 270 13.90 -2.99 18.43
N TYR A 271 13.41 -2.36 19.49
CA TYR A 271 13.52 -0.92 19.73
C TYR A 271 14.10 -0.62 21.13
N PRO A 272 15.16 -1.31 21.60
CA PRO A 272 15.63 -1.21 22.98
C PRO A 272 15.97 0.23 23.40
N GLU A 273 16.66 0.96 22.53
CA GLU A 273 17.11 2.34 22.78
C GLU A 273 15.93 3.32 22.81
N SER A 274 14.98 3.19 21.87
CA SER A 274 13.79 4.05 21.83
C SER A 274 12.86 3.79 23.01
N VAL A 275 12.68 2.53 23.41
CA VAL A 275 11.91 2.16 24.61
C VAL A 275 12.58 2.74 25.86
N ALA A 276 13.90 2.59 26.01
CA ALA A 276 14.63 3.14 27.15
C ALA A 276 14.55 4.67 27.20
N TRP A 277 14.69 5.33 26.05
CA TRP A 277 14.58 6.77 25.94
C TRP A 277 13.20 7.30 26.33
N LEU A 278 12.12 6.63 25.89
CA LEU A 278 10.76 7.00 26.26
C LEU A 278 10.46 6.75 27.74
N LYS A 279 10.90 5.62 28.32
CA LYS A 279 10.80 5.34 29.77
C LYS A 279 11.45 6.46 30.59
N GLN A 280 12.63 6.91 30.16
CA GLN A 280 13.34 8.02 30.81
C GLN A 280 12.57 9.35 30.67
N LEU A 281 12.05 9.67 29.48
CA LEU A 281 11.33 10.92 29.25
C LEU A 281 10.00 11.00 30.03
N SER A 282 9.33 9.87 30.24
CA SER A 282 8.07 9.80 31.00
C SER A 282 8.25 9.59 32.50
N ASP A 283 9.50 9.53 33.00
CA ASP A 283 9.84 9.17 34.39
C ASP A 283 9.15 7.85 34.84
N PHE A 284 9.16 6.86 33.95
CA PHE A 284 8.38 5.62 34.13
C PHE A 284 8.86 4.80 35.34
N ASP A 285 10.17 4.80 35.61
CA ASP A 285 10.74 4.04 36.73
C ASP A 285 10.26 4.59 38.09
N ALA A 286 10.06 5.91 38.20
CA ALA A 286 9.46 6.53 39.38
C ALA A 286 7.99 6.13 39.55
N LEU A 287 7.22 6.17 38.44
CA LEU A 287 5.81 5.75 38.43
C LEU A 287 5.64 4.30 38.88
N VAL A 288 6.49 3.39 38.40
CA VAL A 288 6.49 1.98 38.82
C VAL A 288 6.79 1.87 40.31
N SER A 289 7.81 2.58 40.79
CA SER A 289 8.23 2.53 42.20
C SER A 289 7.12 3.00 43.16
N GLU A 290 6.24 3.90 42.73
CA GLU A 290 5.09 4.37 43.50
C GLU A 290 3.95 3.34 43.56
N HIS A 291 3.77 2.52 42.52
CA HIS A 291 2.62 1.62 42.36
C HIS A 291 2.95 0.15 42.61
N ALA A 292 4.23 -0.23 42.57
CA ALA A 292 4.69 -1.59 42.74
C ALA A 292 5.83 -1.67 43.78
N GLY A 293 5.60 -2.41 44.86
CA GLY A 293 6.68 -2.90 45.74
C GLY A 293 7.37 -4.15 45.19
N VAL A 294 7.33 -4.37 43.87
CA VAL A 294 7.71 -5.61 43.18
C VAL A 294 8.76 -5.30 42.12
N ASP A 295 9.65 -6.25 41.86
CA ASP A 295 10.63 -6.21 40.78
C ASP A 295 9.95 -6.08 39.40
N LEU A 296 10.27 -5.00 38.67
CA LEU A 296 9.68 -4.65 37.39
C LEU A 296 9.94 -5.73 36.34
N ASP A 297 11.15 -6.30 36.28
CA ASP A 297 11.48 -7.31 35.27
C ASP A 297 10.69 -8.59 35.48
N LYS A 298 10.44 -8.95 36.75
CA LYS A 298 9.58 -10.09 37.09
C LYS A 298 8.12 -9.82 36.72
N LEU A 299 7.60 -8.62 37.04
CA LEU A 299 6.24 -8.24 36.66
C LEU A 299 6.11 -8.28 35.12
N LEU A 300 6.98 -7.58 34.39
CA LEU A 300 6.92 -7.52 32.93
C LEU A 300 7.11 -8.88 32.26
N GLY A 301 7.99 -9.74 32.79
CA GLY A 301 8.18 -11.10 32.30
C GLY A 301 6.91 -11.95 32.42
N GLU A 302 6.26 -11.92 33.59
CA GLU A 302 5.01 -12.64 33.81
C GLU A 302 3.84 -12.04 33.02
N ILE A 303 3.75 -10.71 32.95
CA ILE A 303 2.81 -10.00 32.10
C ILE A 303 2.96 -10.49 30.65
N SER A 304 4.19 -10.56 30.15
CA SER A 304 4.43 -10.87 28.74
C SER A 304 4.13 -12.33 28.38
N LYS A 305 4.44 -13.28 29.26
CA LYS A 305 4.02 -14.69 29.09
C LYS A 305 2.50 -14.82 28.99
N LEU A 306 1.77 -14.04 29.79
CA LEU A 306 0.31 -14.06 29.84
C LEU A 306 -0.34 -13.29 28.68
N MET A 307 0.27 -12.20 28.20
CA MET A 307 -0.25 -11.43 27.06
C MET A 307 -0.15 -12.18 25.71
N GLY A 308 0.74 -13.18 25.60
CA GLY A 308 0.75 -14.09 24.46
C GLY A 308 -0.54 -14.88 24.29
N ILE A 309 -1.09 -15.29 25.42
CA ILE A 309 -2.21 -16.22 25.58
C ILE A 309 -3.56 -15.51 25.38
N MET A 310 -3.62 -14.20 25.60
CA MET A 310 -4.84 -13.41 25.47
C MET A 310 -4.85 -12.69 24.12
N ASN A 311 -5.57 -13.25 23.14
CA ASN A 311 -5.88 -12.52 21.92
C ASN A 311 -6.79 -11.34 22.26
N ILE A 312 -6.26 -10.11 22.13
CA ILE A 312 -7.08 -8.90 22.21
C ILE A 312 -7.77 -8.77 20.85
N GLU A 313 -8.91 -9.43 20.71
CA GLU A 313 -9.77 -9.34 19.52
C GLU A 313 -10.77 -8.18 19.65
N ILE A 314 -11.35 -7.77 18.52
CA ILE A 314 -12.39 -6.76 18.46
C ILE A 314 -13.56 -7.19 19.37
N GLY A 315 -13.92 -6.35 20.35
CA GLY A 315 -15.01 -6.65 21.29
C GLY A 315 -14.61 -7.42 22.56
N SER A 316 -13.32 -7.69 22.80
CA SER A 316 -12.87 -8.33 24.04
C SER A 316 -13.15 -7.47 25.27
N ASP A 317 -13.68 -8.07 26.35
CA ASP A 317 -13.93 -7.38 27.63
C ASP A 317 -12.61 -7.16 28.38
N GLU A 318 -12.13 -5.91 28.37
CA GLU A 318 -10.89 -5.51 29.04
C GLU A 318 -10.93 -5.79 30.55
N GLY A 319 -12.10 -5.76 31.19
CA GLY A 319 -12.27 -6.05 32.61
C GLY A 319 -12.07 -7.51 32.95
N GLU A 320 -12.65 -8.42 32.17
CA GLU A 320 -12.52 -9.88 32.37
C GLU A 320 -11.08 -10.35 32.14
N LEU A 321 -10.43 -9.81 31.10
CA LEU A 321 -9.01 -10.04 30.80
C LEU A 321 -8.13 -9.58 31.97
N MET A 322 -8.40 -8.39 32.52
CA MET A 322 -7.62 -7.84 33.64
C MET A 322 -7.76 -8.67 34.92
N GLN A 323 -8.96 -9.17 35.21
CA GLN A 323 -9.19 -10.03 36.39
C GLN A 323 -8.46 -11.38 36.26
N THR A 324 -8.50 -11.98 35.06
CA THR A 324 -7.73 -13.20 34.75
C THR A 324 -6.24 -12.97 34.95
N PHE A 325 -5.75 -11.81 34.52
CA PHE A 325 -4.35 -11.41 34.63
C PHE A 325 -3.90 -11.26 36.08
N ILE A 326 -4.68 -10.55 36.91
CA ILE A 326 -4.40 -10.39 38.33
C ILE A 326 -4.41 -11.74 39.05
N SER A 327 -5.34 -12.63 38.71
CA SER A 327 -5.40 -13.97 39.28
C SER A 327 -4.12 -14.76 38.98
N ARG A 328 -3.70 -14.82 37.70
CA ARG A 328 -2.49 -15.57 37.30
C ARG A 328 -1.20 -14.95 37.83
N LEU A 329 -1.11 -13.62 37.88
CA LEU A 329 0.00 -12.93 38.55
C LEU A 329 0.07 -13.32 40.03
N GLY A 330 -1.09 -13.42 40.70
CA GLY A 330 -1.20 -13.92 42.07
C GLY A 330 -0.66 -15.33 42.23
N ASP A 331 -1.01 -16.25 41.32
CA ASP A 331 -0.51 -17.63 41.32
C ASP A 331 1.03 -17.69 41.19
N ASN A 332 1.62 -16.75 40.43
CA ASN A 332 3.07 -16.62 40.24
C ASN A 332 3.77 -15.73 41.29
N GLY A 333 3.06 -15.39 42.37
CA GLY A 333 3.60 -14.67 43.53
C GLY A 333 3.76 -13.16 43.32
N VAL A 334 3.01 -12.56 42.41
CA VAL A 334 2.94 -11.13 42.14
C VAL A 334 1.56 -10.61 42.55
N VAL A 335 1.49 -9.91 43.68
CA VAL A 335 0.24 -9.33 44.19
C VAL A 335 0.17 -7.86 43.78
N ILE A 336 -0.79 -7.51 42.93
CA ILE A 336 -1.02 -6.15 42.45
C ILE A 336 -2.53 -5.86 42.38
N SER A 337 -2.92 -4.62 42.67
CA SER A 337 -4.31 -4.18 42.50
C SER A 337 -4.60 -3.89 41.03
N GLU A 338 -5.87 -3.93 40.63
CA GLU A 338 -6.27 -3.55 39.27
C GLU A 338 -5.88 -2.10 38.95
N GLU A 339 -6.02 -1.18 39.91
CA GLU A 339 -5.65 0.22 39.76
C GLU A 339 -4.16 0.38 39.49
N SER A 340 -3.30 -0.25 40.30
CA SER A 340 -1.84 -0.21 40.13
C SER A 340 -1.41 -0.86 38.82
N LEU A 341 -2.02 -1.98 38.43
CA LEU A 341 -1.71 -2.67 37.19
C LEU A 341 -2.08 -1.81 35.97
N ARG A 342 -3.25 -1.15 35.99
CA ARG A 342 -3.65 -0.21 34.93
C ARG A 342 -2.74 1.02 34.88
N ALA A 343 -2.33 1.54 36.04
CA ALA A 343 -1.41 2.67 36.12
C ALA A 343 -0.05 2.39 35.48
N ILE A 344 0.43 1.14 35.54
CA ILE A 344 1.71 0.70 34.94
C ILE A 344 1.54 0.32 33.46
N THR A 345 0.55 -0.51 33.14
CA THR A 345 0.39 -1.08 31.79
C THR A 345 -0.04 -0.06 30.74
N ARG A 346 -0.84 0.95 31.10
CA ARG A 346 -1.29 1.98 30.16
C ARG A 346 -0.14 2.85 29.61
N PRO A 347 0.71 3.49 30.44
CA PRO A 347 1.87 4.21 29.93
C PRO A 347 2.83 3.31 29.17
N LEU A 348 3.05 2.08 29.67
CA LEU A 348 3.96 1.14 29.04
C LEU A 348 3.50 0.75 27.63
N SER A 349 2.20 0.57 27.43
CA SER A 349 1.64 0.30 26.10
C SER A 349 1.94 1.43 25.10
N SER A 350 1.85 2.69 25.53
CA SER A 350 2.25 3.84 24.69
C SER A 350 3.75 3.88 24.44
N ILE A 351 4.58 3.60 25.45
CA ILE A 351 6.04 3.54 25.33
C ILE A 351 6.47 2.50 24.29
N TYR A 352 5.77 1.36 24.21
CA TYR A 352 6.01 0.32 23.22
C TYR A 352 5.43 0.64 21.84
N ALA A 353 4.23 1.23 21.77
CA ALA A 353 3.56 1.51 20.50
C ALA A 353 4.18 2.68 19.72
N ILE A 354 4.68 3.72 20.40
CA ILE A 354 5.29 4.88 19.74
C ILE A 354 6.43 4.50 18.77
N PRO A 355 7.48 3.75 19.17
CA PRO A 355 8.57 3.41 18.25
C PRO A 355 8.12 2.53 17.08
N ASP A 356 7.17 1.61 17.30
CA ASP A 356 6.58 0.81 16.22
C ASP A 356 5.82 1.69 15.21
N HIS A 357 4.93 2.56 15.69
CA HIS A 357 4.16 3.44 14.83
C HIS A 357 5.05 4.47 14.11
N MET A 358 6.13 4.92 14.76
CA MET A 358 7.15 5.75 14.09
C MET A 358 7.89 4.97 13.02
N HIS A 359 8.14 3.66 13.18
CA HIS A 359 8.70 2.82 12.14
C HIS A 359 7.80 2.74 10.92
N ALA A 360 6.51 2.45 11.12
CA ALA A 360 5.51 2.46 10.06
C ALA A 360 5.43 3.81 9.34
N LEU A 361 5.33 4.90 10.12
CA LEU A 361 5.20 6.25 9.59
C LEU A 361 6.47 6.66 8.80
N CYS A 362 7.66 6.35 9.31
CA CYS A 362 8.91 6.61 8.60
C CYS A 362 9.04 5.77 7.32
N HIS A 363 8.54 4.52 7.27
CA HIS A 363 8.48 3.73 6.03
C HIS A 363 7.52 4.34 5.02
N MET A 364 6.29 4.66 5.43
CA MET A 364 5.29 5.28 4.57
C MET A 364 5.79 6.61 3.97
N LEU A 365 6.27 7.53 4.82
CA LEU A 365 6.77 8.83 4.35
C LEU A 365 8.10 8.69 3.60
N GLY A 366 8.94 7.74 3.99
CA GLY A 366 10.20 7.38 3.35
C GLY A 366 10.02 6.92 1.91
N ASP A 367 8.92 6.21 1.63
CA ASP A 367 8.57 5.75 0.29
C ASP A 367 7.69 6.75 -0.48
N GLY A 368 7.58 7.99 0.03
CA GLY A 368 6.94 9.10 -0.66
C GLY A 368 5.45 9.29 -0.39
N LEU A 369 4.88 8.64 0.64
CA LEU A 369 3.47 8.86 1.00
C LEU A 369 3.27 10.27 1.56
N VAL A 370 2.18 10.91 1.15
CA VAL A 370 1.77 12.22 1.66
C VAL A 370 0.51 12.06 2.52
N PRO A 371 0.52 12.49 3.79
CA PRO A 371 -0.67 12.47 4.65
C PRO A 371 -1.85 13.25 4.06
N SER A 372 -3.04 12.65 4.09
CA SER A 372 -4.29 13.20 3.52
C SER A 372 -5.50 12.71 4.32
N ASN A 373 -6.72 13.07 3.89
CA ASN A 373 -7.97 12.55 4.49
C ASN A 373 -8.57 11.37 3.72
N VAL A 374 -7.92 10.86 2.67
CA VAL A 374 -8.46 9.78 1.83
C VAL A 374 -7.38 8.77 1.43
N LYS A 375 -7.80 7.59 0.97
CA LYS A 375 -6.92 6.53 0.43
C LYS A 375 -5.76 6.19 1.39
N ASP A 376 -4.58 5.93 0.84
CA ASP A 376 -3.32 5.64 1.52
C ASP A 376 -2.87 6.77 2.44
N GLY A 377 -2.99 8.04 2.02
CA GLY A 377 -2.57 9.20 2.82
C GLY A 377 -3.32 9.32 4.16
N TYR A 378 -4.54 8.78 4.26
CA TYR A 378 -5.26 8.69 5.54
C TYR A 378 -4.51 7.84 6.57
N LEU A 379 -3.93 6.72 6.15
CA LEU A 379 -3.26 5.76 7.05
C LEU A 379 -2.06 6.39 7.76
N ALA A 380 -1.23 7.14 7.02
CA ALA A 380 -0.12 7.90 7.61
C ALA A 380 -0.61 8.99 8.58
N ARG A 381 -1.67 9.73 8.20
CA ARG A 381 -2.28 10.74 9.08
C ARG A 381 -2.82 10.13 10.37
N MET A 382 -3.50 8.98 10.27
CA MET A 382 -4.04 8.25 11.41
C MET A 382 -2.92 7.85 12.39
N LEU A 383 -1.84 7.24 11.89
CA LEU A 383 -0.69 6.87 12.75
C LEU A 383 -0.01 8.10 13.37
N ALA A 384 0.24 9.15 12.59
CA ALA A 384 0.86 10.38 13.10
C ALA A 384 0.05 10.97 14.27
N ARG A 385 -1.28 11.07 14.10
CA ARG A 385 -2.19 11.57 15.15
C ARG A 385 -2.27 10.63 16.35
N ARG A 386 -2.22 9.31 16.14
CA ARG A 386 -2.17 8.31 17.20
C ARG A 386 -0.91 8.43 18.04
N VAL A 387 0.26 8.60 17.41
CA VAL A 387 1.54 8.87 18.10
C VAL A 387 1.48 10.17 18.90
N LEU A 388 0.98 11.25 18.31
CA LEU A 388 0.82 12.53 19.01
C LEU A 388 -0.07 12.40 20.26
N ARG A 389 -1.17 11.65 20.17
CA ARG A 389 -2.02 11.37 21.33
C ARG A 389 -1.27 10.56 22.40
N MET A 390 -0.63 9.45 22.03
CA MET A 390 0.12 8.61 22.97
C MET A 390 1.22 9.39 23.68
N ARG A 391 1.96 10.21 22.93
CA ARG A 391 2.95 11.15 23.45
C ARG A 391 2.35 12.11 24.49
N ASP A 392 1.20 12.70 24.16
CA ASP A 392 0.55 13.69 25.01
C ASP A 392 -0.06 13.04 26.28
N ASP A 393 -0.57 11.81 26.18
CA ASP A 393 -1.04 11.02 27.32
C ASP A 393 0.13 10.65 28.27
N LEU A 394 1.32 10.42 27.71
CA LEU A 394 2.59 10.29 28.45
C LEU A 394 3.15 11.64 28.95
N LYS A 395 2.49 12.76 28.64
CA LYS A 395 2.88 14.14 29.01
C LYS A 395 4.27 14.53 28.52
N LEU A 396 4.71 13.99 27.39
CA LEU A 396 6.03 14.29 26.83
C LEU A 396 6.00 15.63 26.08
N SER A 397 7.06 16.41 26.21
CA SER A 397 7.23 17.71 25.52
C SER A 397 7.94 17.61 24.16
N THR A 398 8.33 16.40 23.75
CA THR A 398 9.08 16.14 22.51
C THR A 398 8.19 16.34 21.27
N SER A 399 8.70 16.94 20.19
CA SER A 399 7.93 17.08 18.94
C SER A 399 7.87 15.75 18.17
N LEU A 400 6.91 15.62 17.25
CA LEU A 400 6.85 14.49 16.31
C LEU A 400 8.09 14.44 15.42
N VAL A 401 8.63 15.60 15.06
CA VAL A 401 9.92 15.71 14.35
C VAL A 401 11.04 15.05 15.16
N LYS A 402 11.14 15.33 16.45
CA LYS A 402 12.19 14.76 17.31
C LYS A 402 12.02 13.26 17.53
N LEU A 403 10.79 12.76 17.60
CA LEU A 403 10.51 11.32 17.55
C LEU A 403 10.99 10.71 16.23
N GLY A 404 10.71 11.37 15.11
CA GLY A 404 11.16 10.95 13.77
C GLY A 404 12.68 10.95 13.62
N GLU A 405 13.36 12.00 14.06
CA GLU A 405 14.83 12.09 14.05
C GLU A 405 15.45 10.95 14.84
N HIS A 406 15.01 10.77 16.10
CA HIS A 406 15.49 9.69 16.95
C HIS A 406 15.26 8.33 16.29
N HIS A 407 14.08 8.10 15.71
CA HIS A 407 13.76 6.83 15.06
C HIS A 407 14.64 6.56 13.83
N LEU A 408 14.85 7.57 12.99
CA LEU A 408 15.71 7.45 11.80
C LEU A 408 17.17 7.18 12.19
N ASP A 409 17.66 7.80 13.27
CA ASP A 409 19.04 7.66 13.73
C ASP A 409 19.31 6.32 14.41
N VAL A 410 18.34 5.78 15.13
CA VAL A 410 18.52 4.56 15.94
C VAL A 410 18.08 3.32 15.18
N ASN A 411 16.91 3.37 14.56
CA ASN A 411 16.25 2.18 14.02
C ASN A 411 16.39 2.04 12.51
N ARG A 412 16.70 3.13 11.78
CA ARG A 412 16.80 3.15 10.31
C ARG A 412 18.12 3.73 9.77
N ALA A 413 19.16 3.77 10.60
CA ALA A 413 20.45 4.34 10.19
C ALA A 413 21.06 3.60 9.00
N GLY A 414 21.34 4.34 7.93
CA GLY A 414 21.97 3.80 6.71
C GLY A 414 21.01 3.06 5.79
N GLU A 415 19.70 3.06 6.06
CA GLU A 415 18.71 2.57 5.10
C GLU A 415 18.43 3.61 4.01
N GLU A 416 18.26 3.13 2.79
CA GLU A 416 17.84 3.95 1.67
C GLU A 416 16.34 4.24 1.72
N MET A 417 15.95 5.43 1.29
CA MET A 417 14.56 5.88 1.21
C MET A 417 14.42 6.69 -0.09
N THR A 418 13.25 6.59 -0.72
CA THR A 418 12.90 7.43 -1.87
C THR A 418 12.87 8.89 -1.48
N GLN A 419 12.30 9.19 -0.31
CA GLN A 419 12.19 10.52 0.27
C GLN A 419 13.46 10.93 1.01
N THR A 420 13.79 12.21 0.90
CA THR A 420 14.87 12.82 1.68
C THR A 420 14.51 12.89 3.17
N ARG A 421 15.51 12.74 4.04
CA ARG A 421 15.33 12.92 5.49
C ARG A 421 14.65 14.25 5.82
N GLU A 422 15.09 15.34 5.20
CA GLU A 422 14.52 16.67 5.43
C GLU A 422 13.06 16.76 4.98
N GLY A 423 12.73 16.22 3.80
CA GLY A 423 11.37 16.16 3.29
C GLY A 423 10.43 15.42 4.23
N LEU A 424 10.84 14.24 4.71
CA LEU A 424 10.09 13.44 5.69
C LEU A 424 9.84 14.22 6.99
N LEU A 425 10.89 14.80 7.58
CA LEU A 425 10.76 15.56 8.83
C LEU A 425 9.89 16.81 8.65
N SER A 426 9.94 17.44 7.47
CA SER A 426 9.07 18.58 7.15
C SER A 426 7.59 18.20 7.09
N ILE A 427 7.28 16.99 6.61
CA ILE A 427 5.91 16.45 6.59
C ILE A 427 5.43 16.18 8.02
N LEU A 428 6.27 15.57 8.86
CA LEU A 428 5.95 15.35 10.28
C LEU A 428 5.66 16.66 11.02
N ALA A 429 6.48 17.70 10.79
CA ALA A 429 6.27 19.02 11.37
C ALA A 429 4.91 19.60 10.98
N LEU A 430 4.55 19.51 9.70
CA LEU A 430 3.27 20.03 9.20
C LEU A 430 2.07 19.26 9.76
N GLU A 431 2.15 17.94 9.86
CA GLU A 431 1.06 17.15 10.44
C GLU A 431 0.86 17.43 11.93
N GLU A 432 1.93 17.69 12.69
CA GLU A 432 1.83 18.14 14.08
C GLU A 432 1.19 19.54 14.19
N GLU A 433 1.56 20.48 13.33
CA GLU A 433 0.93 21.81 13.27
C GLU A 433 -0.58 21.71 12.99
N ARG A 434 -0.94 20.93 11.95
CA ARG A 434 -2.33 20.67 11.56
C ARG A 434 -3.13 20.01 12.68
N TYR A 435 -2.53 19.07 13.39
CA TYR A 435 -3.16 18.42 14.53
C TYR A 435 -3.54 19.44 15.62
N HIS A 436 -2.63 20.35 15.98
CA HIS A 436 -2.92 21.41 16.94
C HIS A 436 -3.90 22.48 16.44
N GLU A 437 -3.92 22.75 15.13
CA GLU A 437 -4.93 23.63 14.52
C GLU A 437 -6.32 22.99 14.57
N MET A 438 -6.43 21.71 14.20
CA MET A 438 -7.69 20.96 14.23
C MET A 438 -8.21 20.76 15.64
N LEU A 439 -7.34 20.57 16.64
CA LEU A 439 -7.72 20.57 18.06
C LEU A 439 -8.42 21.88 18.46
N ARG A 440 -7.93 23.03 17.99
CA ARG A 440 -8.49 24.35 18.31
C ARG A 440 -9.81 24.61 17.57
N LYS A 441 -9.89 24.25 16.29
CA LYS A 441 -11.07 24.50 15.45
C LYS A 441 -12.19 23.47 15.67
N GLY A 442 -11.83 22.20 15.82
CA GLY A 442 -12.76 21.07 15.97
C GLY A 442 -13.47 21.05 17.33
N GLU A 443 -12.96 21.78 18.33
CA GLU A 443 -13.54 21.83 19.67
C GLU A 443 -15.04 22.20 19.66
N ASN A 444 -15.42 23.18 18.85
CA ASN A 444 -16.83 23.61 18.75
C ASN A 444 -17.70 22.59 18.02
N VAL A 445 -17.18 21.94 16.98
CA VAL A 445 -17.93 20.93 16.20
C VAL A 445 -18.22 19.72 17.07
N VAL A 446 -17.19 19.17 17.72
CA VAL A 446 -17.33 18.03 18.62
C VAL A 446 -18.21 18.39 19.82
N ARG A 447 -18.02 19.55 20.45
CA ARG A 447 -18.90 19.99 21.56
C ARG A 447 -20.36 20.04 21.16
N ASN A 448 -20.68 20.50 19.95
CA ASN A 448 -22.05 20.55 19.46
C ASN A 448 -22.62 19.15 19.21
N MET A 449 -21.82 18.23 18.64
CA MET A 449 -22.26 16.86 18.35
C MET A 449 -22.37 15.99 19.61
N LEU A 450 -21.56 16.28 20.64
CA LEU A 450 -21.62 15.59 21.94
C LEU A 450 -22.61 16.25 22.92
N ARG A 451 -23.32 17.31 22.52
CA ARG A 451 -24.14 18.12 23.44
C ARG A 451 -25.23 17.31 24.15
N ASP A 452 -25.80 16.35 23.45
CA ASP A 452 -26.92 15.54 23.94
C ASP A 452 -26.43 14.18 24.52
N ILE A 453 -25.11 13.98 24.65
CA ILE A 453 -24.49 12.79 25.24
C ILE A 453 -24.14 13.06 26.72
N ASP A 454 -24.39 12.09 27.59
CA ASP A 454 -24.08 12.20 29.01
C ASP A 454 -22.56 12.30 29.23
N SER A 455 -22.14 13.28 30.03
CA SER A 455 -20.76 13.48 30.45
C SER A 455 -20.10 12.27 31.13
N SER A 456 -20.90 11.37 31.71
CA SER A 456 -20.45 10.14 32.35
C SER A 456 -20.24 8.96 31.39
N SER A 457 -20.53 9.13 30.10
CA SER A 457 -20.35 8.06 29.11
C SER A 457 -18.88 7.66 28.99
N THR A 458 -18.62 6.36 28.98
CA THR A 458 -17.28 5.78 28.82
C THR A 458 -16.93 5.57 27.34
N GLU A 459 -17.93 5.52 26.47
CA GLU A 459 -17.79 5.28 25.03
C GLU A 459 -18.70 6.22 24.23
N LEU A 460 -18.39 6.38 22.95
CA LEU A 460 -19.20 7.13 21.98
C LEU A 460 -19.75 6.16 20.94
N ASP A 461 -20.87 6.51 20.34
CA ASP A 461 -21.43 5.75 19.21
C ASP A 461 -20.43 5.71 18.05
N ASP A 462 -20.23 4.52 17.49
CA ASP A 462 -19.27 4.28 16.42
C ASP A 462 -19.66 5.04 15.15
N GLU A 463 -20.95 5.05 14.80
CA GLU A 463 -21.45 5.75 13.61
C GLU A 463 -21.23 7.26 13.71
N LEU A 464 -21.31 7.82 14.92
CA LEU A 464 -20.93 9.21 15.17
C LEU A 464 -19.43 9.44 14.91
N LEU A 465 -18.57 8.53 15.36
CA LEU A 465 -17.12 8.61 15.14
C LEU A 465 -16.73 8.45 13.67
N PHE A 466 -17.37 7.51 12.95
CA PHE A 466 -17.21 7.37 11.50
C PHE A 466 -17.66 8.63 10.77
N THR A 467 -18.83 9.18 11.12
CA THR A 467 -19.32 10.44 10.53
C THR A 467 -18.36 11.61 10.78
N LEU A 468 -17.84 11.74 12.01
CA LEU A 468 -16.86 12.78 12.35
C LEU A 468 -15.54 12.63 11.56
N ASN A 469 -15.11 11.39 11.33
CA ASN A 469 -13.93 11.11 10.52
C ASN A 469 -14.19 11.45 9.04
N ASP A 470 -15.24 10.87 8.45
CA ASP A 470 -15.46 10.87 7.01
C ASP A 470 -16.03 12.21 6.52
N SER A 471 -16.93 12.83 7.30
CA SER A 471 -17.61 14.08 6.91
C SER A 471 -16.90 15.34 7.42
N HIS A 472 -16.19 15.25 8.54
CA HIS A 472 -15.57 16.42 9.19
C HIS A 472 -14.03 16.35 9.24
N GLY A 473 -13.40 15.24 8.83
CA GLY A 473 -11.94 15.07 8.87
C GLY A 473 -11.35 15.04 10.28
N ILE A 474 -12.21 14.85 11.30
CA ILE A 474 -11.82 14.81 12.71
C ILE A 474 -11.63 13.34 13.07
N SER A 475 -10.36 12.94 13.16
CA SER A 475 -10.01 11.55 13.48
C SER A 475 -10.60 11.15 14.85
N PRO A 476 -11.03 9.90 15.04
CA PRO A 476 -11.61 9.42 16.30
C PRO A 476 -10.74 9.72 17.53
N ASP A 477 -9.41 9.57 17.41
CA ASP A 477 -8.45 9.92 18.48
C ASP A 477 -8.54 11.39 18.91
N LEU A 478 -8.82 12.28 17.95
CA LEU A 478 -8.98 13.71 18.17
C LEU A 478 -10.33 14.00 18.84
N VAL A 479 -11.39 13.29 18.44
CA VAL A 479 -12.72 13.37 19.08
C VAL A 479 -12.62 13.05 20.57
N ILE A 480 -11.98 11.93 20.94
CA ILE A 480 -11.79 11.55 22.35
C ILE A 480 -11.04 12.63 23.12
N ARG A 481 -9.97 13.17 22.54
CA ARG A 481 -9.19 14.21 23.22
C ARG A 481 -10.00 15.48 23.46
N ILE A 482 -10.80 15.89 22.49
CA ILE A 482 -11.69 17.05 22.62
C ILE A 482 -12.80 16.76 23.65
N ALA A 483 -13.38 15.56 23.63
CA ALA A 483 -14.41 15.13 24.56
C ALA A 483 -13.91 15.19 26.01
N ARG A 484 -12.70 14.68 26.29
CA ARG A 484 -12.05 14.80 27.61
C ARG A 484 -11.86 16.25 28.04
N ARG A 485 -11.45 17.14 27.13
CA ARG A 485 -11.35 18.60 27.41
C ARG A 485 -12.71 19.25 27.66
N CYS A 486 -13.79 18.66 27.16
CA CYS A 486 -15.17 19.10 27.41
C CYS A 486 -15.79 18.49 28.68
N GLY A 487 -15.01 17.77 29.50
CA GLY A 487 -15.44 17.21 30.77
C GLY A 487 -15.83 15.73 30.75
N MET A 488 -15.73 15.04 29.60
CA MET A 488 -15.95 13.60 29.50
C MET A 488 -14.66 12.83 29.81
N GLU A 489 -14.18 12.87 31.06
CA GLU A 489 -12.85 12.35 31.40
C GLU A 489 -12.68 10.84 31.17
N GLN A 490 -13.77 10.08 31.27
CA GLN A 490 -13.77 8.61 31.17
C GLN A 490 -13.96 8.09 29.74
N VAL A 491 -14.15 8.98 28.75
CA VAL A 491 -14.41 8.57 27.38
C VAL A 491 -13.15 7.99 26.73
N ASN A 492 -13.31 6.84 26.08
CA ASN A 492 -12.26 6.15 25.34
C ASN A 492 -12.78 5.66 23.99
N LEU A 493 -11.87 5.40 23.06
CA LEU A 493 -12.21 4.58 21.90
C LEU A 493 -12.33 3.13 22.35
N ARG A 494 -13.37 2.44 21.88
CA ARG A 494 -13.46 1.00 22.07
C ARG A 494 -12.27 0.29 21.42
N THR A 495 -11.93 -0.87 21.97
CA THR A 495 -10.89 -1.73 21.39
C THR A 495 -11.31 -2.22 20.00
N GLY A 496 -10.41 -2.09 19.03
CA GLY A 496 -10.62 -2.52 17.65
C GLY A 496 -11.19 -1.45 16.72
N PHE A 497 -11.54 -0.26 17.21
CA PHE A 497 -12.09 0.80 16.37
C PHE A 497 -11.11 1.25 15.27
N ALA A 498 -9.83 1.43 15.61
CA ALA A 498 -8.84 1.90 14.63
C ALA A 498 -8.53 0.83 13.58
N ALA A 499 -8.49 -0.44 14.00
CA ALA A 499 -8.38 -1.59 13.12
C ALA A 499 -9.55 -1.66 12.13
N GLU A 500 -10.78 -1.51 12.62
CA GLU A 500 -11.97 -1.52 11.77
C GLU A 500 -11.97 -0.35 10.79
N LEU A 501 -11.60 0.86 11.23
CA LEU A 501 -11.52 2.02 10.34
C LEU A 501 -10.48 1.82 9.23
N ALA A 502 -9.31 1.28 9.57
CA ALA A 502 -8.29 0.92 8.58
C ALA A 502 -8.81 -0.16 7.61
N ALA A 503 -9.51 -1.18 8.11
CA ALA A 503 -10.10 -2.24 7.29
C ALA A 503 -11.20 -1.71 6.35
N ARG A 504 -12.06 -0.79 6.80
CA ARG A 504 -13.07 -0.12 5.95
C ARG A 504 -12.43 0.64 4.80
N HIS A 505 -11.34 1.38 5.05
CA HIS A 505 -10.59 2.07 4.00
C HIS A 505 -9.89 1.12 3.03
N ALA A 506 -9.32 0.01 3.52
CA ALA A 506 -8.72 -1.01 2.66
C ALA A 506 -9.78 -1.73 1.80
N GLN A 507 -10.94 -2.06 2.37
CA GLN A 507 -12.04 -2.67 1.62
C GLN A 507 -12.59 -1.74 0.55
N ALA A 508 -12.77 -0.45 0.86
CA ALA A 508 -13.21 0.53 -0.12
C ALA A 508 -12.24 0.65 -1.32
N ALA A 509 -10.94 0.44 -1.10
CA ALA A 509 -9.95 0.39 -2.19
C ALA A 509 -10.14 -0.87 -3.05
N LYS A 510 -10.31 -2.04 -2.43
CA LYS A 510 -10.61 -3.30 -3.14
C LYS A 510 -11.90 -3.18 -3.97
N ASP A 511 -12.97 -2.65 -3.38
CA ASP A 511 -14.26 -2.47 -4.05
C ASP A 511 -14.16 -1.49 -5.23
N ALA A 512 -13.38 -0.40 -5.07
CA ALA A 512 -13.15 0.56 -6.16
C ALA A 512 -12.36 -0.07 -7.33
N ALA A 513 -11.43 -0.98 -7.05
CA ALA A 513 -10.70 -1.72 -8.08
C ALA A 513 -11.61 -2.73 -8.81
N GLN A 514 -12.55 -3.36 -8.09
CA GLN A 514 -13.51 -4.31 -8.66
C GLN A 514 -14.62 -3.63 -9.47
N THR A 515 -15.14 -2.49 -9.00
CA THR A 515 -16.22 -1.71 -9.68
C THR A 515 -15.77 -0.98 -10.94
N SER A 516 -14.52 -1.15 -11.36
CA SER A 516 -14.07 -0.85 -12.73
C SER A 516 -14.64 -1.85 -13.76
N ASP A 517 -15.79 -2.46 -13.46
CA ASP A 517 -16.56 -3.30 -14.36
C ASP A 517 -16.71 -2.56 -15.68
N VAL A 518 -16.20 -3.20 -16.74
CA VAL A 518 -16.29 -2.73 -18.11
C VAL A 518 -17.78 -2.52 -18.39
N VAL A 519 -18.22 -1.27 -18.40
CA VAL A 519 -19.53 -0.95 -18.96
C VAL A 519 -19.46 -1.43 -20.39
N THR A 520 -20.13 -2.53 -20.70
CA THR A 520 -20.19 -3.06 -22.05
C THR A 520 -20.82 -1.99 -22.92
N LEU A 521 -20.01 -1.29 -23.73
CA LEU A 521 -20.47 -0.18 -24.55
C LEU A 521 -21.30 -0.74 -25.71
N ILE A 522 -20.94 -1.94 -26.19
CA ILE A 522 -21.66 -2.68 -27.22
C ILE A 522 -21.61 -4.19 -26.96
N SER A 523 -22.75 -4.86 -27.10
CA SER A 523 -22.80 -6.33 -27.12
C SER A 523 -22.54 -6.81 -28.55
N LEU A 524 -21.37 -7.39 -28.79
CA LEU A 524 -21.01 -8.01 -30.06
C LEU A 524 -21.32 -9.51 -30.00
N ASP A 525 -22.06 -10.02 -30.99
CA ASP A 525 -22.44 -11.44 -31.09
C ASP A 525 -21.31 -12.35 -31.64
N GLU A 526 -20.28 -11.75 -32.26
CA GLU A 526 -19.16 -12.46 -32.90
C GLU A 526 -17.81 -12.05 -32.29
N GLU A 527 -16.89 -13.03 -32.11
CA GLU A 527 -15.51 -12.77 -31.71
C GLU A 527 -14.76 -12.04 -32.84
N LEU A 528 -14.61 -10.71 -32.70
CA LEU A 528 -13.81 -9.89 -33.61
C LEU A 528 -12.32 -9.91 -33.24
N PRO A 529 -11.40 -9.83 -34.21
CA PRO A 529 -9.97 -9.69 -33.91
C PRO A 529 -9.67 -8.36 -33.18
N PRO A 530 -8.59 -8.28 -32.38
CA PRO A 530 -8.12 -7.03 -31.77
C PRO A 530 -7.90 -5.92 -32.80
N THR A 531 -8.22 -4.67 -32.44
CA THR A 531 -7.93 -3.52 -33.31
C THR A 531 -6.45 -3.18 -33.27
N GLU A 532 -5.79 -3.12 -34.44
CA GLU A 532 -4.40 -2.69 -34.56
C GLU A 532 -4.27 -1.17 -34.35
N LEU A 533 -3.42 -0.76 -33.41
CA LEU A 533 -3.29 0.62 -32.92
C LEU A 533 -2.17 1.37 -33.68
N SER A 534 -2.40 1.71 -34.94
CA SER A 534 -1.40 2.32 -35.82
C SER A 534 -0.87 3.67 -35.34
N TYR A 535 -1.55 4.36 -34.42
CA TYR A 535 -1.08 5.60 -33.82
C TYR A 535 0.16 5.44 -32.90
N TYR A 536 0.54 4.20 -32.54
CA TYR A 536 1.79 3.95 -31.82
C TYR A 536 3.03 3.91 -32.70
N ASP A 537 2.87 3.53 -33.97
CA ASP A 537 3.98 3.44 -34.92
C ASP A 537 4.41 4.83 -35.40
N ASP A 538 3.44 5.67 -35.71
CA ASP A 538 3.65 7.04 -36.17
C ASP A 538 2.54 7.96 -35.65
N VAL A 539 2.88 8.79 -34.67
CA VAL A 539 1.94 9.73 -34.03
C VAL A 539 1.52 10.88 -34.95
N ASP A 540 2.30 11.15 -36.00
CA ASP A 540 2.04 12.22 -36.98
C ASP A 540 1.18 11.73 -38.15
N LYS A 541 0.91 10.42 -38.24
CA LYS A 541 0.07 9.83 -39.28
C LYS A 541 -1.39 10.28 -39.12
N SER A 542 -1.85 11.10 -40.07
CA SER A 542 -3.19 11.68 -40.04
C SER A 542 -4.24 10.94 -40.87
N GLU A 543 -3.79 10.06 -41.77
CA GLU A 543 -4.66 9.31 -42.69
C GLU A 543 -4.31 7.83 -42.67
N PHE A 544 -5.31 6.95 -42.80
CA PHE A 544 -5.11 5.51 -42.87
C PHE A 544 -6.24 4.81 -43.63
N ASP A 545 -5.95 3.62 -44.15
CA ASP A 545 -6.94 2.73 -44.75
C ASP A 545 -7.23 1.57 -43.80
N SER A 546 -8.50 1.23 -43.62
CA SER A 546 -8.95 0.15 -42.74
C SER A 546 -10.18 -0.57 -43.30
N GLU A 547 -10.53 -1.69 -42.68
CA GLU A 547 -11.73 -2.47 -42.98
C GLU A 547 -12.71 -2.36 -41.81
N VAL A 548 -14.00 -2.18 -42.11
CA VAL A 548 -15.06 -2.16 -41.11
C VAL A 548 -15.40 -3.58 -40.68
N LEU A 549 -15.11 -3.92 -39.43
CA LEU A 549 -15.37 -5.24 -38.86
C LEU A 549 -16.79 -5.36 -38.28
N ALA A 550 -17.29 -4.28 -37.68
CA ALA A 550 -18.66 -4.21 -37.19
C ALA A 550 -19.21 -2.79 -37.26
N CYS A 551 -20.52 -2.67 -37.44
CA CYS A 551 -21.25 -1.41 -37.39
C CYS A 551 -22.63 -1.67 -36.76
N LEU A 552 -22.88 -1.12 -35.57
CA LEU A 552 -24.10 -1.34 -34.79
C LEU A 552 -24.85 -0.02 -34.61
N PRO A 553 -26.19 0.01 -34.79
CA PRO A 553 -26.98 1.19 -34.48
C PRO A 553 -27.07 1.41 -32.96
N LEU A 554 -26.97 2.67 -32.54
CA LEU A 554 -27.14 3.06 -31.13
C LEU A 554 -28.58 3.48 -30.87
N ASN A 555 -29.13 3.05 -29.74
CA ASN A 555 -30.53 3.33 -29.37
C ASN A 555 -30.71 4.68 -28.63
N GLU A 556 -29.65 5.48 -28.51
CA GLU A 556 -29.66 6.75 -27.79
C GLU A 556 -29.88 7.96 -28.71
N ASN A 557 -30.62 8.96 -28.22
CA ASN A 557 -30.77 10.25 -28.90
C ASN A 557 -29.51 11.11 -28.67
N GLY A 558 -28.46 10.86 -29.44
CA GLY A 558 -27.19 11.58 -29.39
C GLY A 558 -26.70 12.07 -30.76
N ARG A 559 -25.51 12.68 -30.77
CA ARG A 559 -24.80 13.03 -32.02
C ARG A 559 -24.23 11.78 -32.72
N ALA A 560 -23.88 10.77 -31.94
CA ALA A 560 -23.52 9.44 -32.43
C ALA A 560 -24.79 8.62 -32.69
N THR A 561 -24.87 7.99 -33.86
CA THR A 561 -25.97 7.11 -34.26
C THR A 561 -25.52 5.67 -34.43
N HIS A 562 -24.23 5.42 -34.65
CA HIS A 562 -23.66 4.08 -34.82
C HIS A 562 -22.35 3.92 -34.05
N ALA A 563 -22.03 2.68 -33.68
CA ALA A 563 -20.74 2.25 -33.15
C ALA A 563 -20.03 1.38 -34.19
N VAL A 564 -18.82 1.77 -34.57
CA VAL A 564 -18.03 1.15 -35.65
C VAL A 564 -16.73 0.59 -35.10
N VAL A 565 -16.45 -0.68 -35.38
CA VAL A 565 -15.18 -1.34 -35.06
C VAL A 565 -14.39 -1.53 -36.35
N LEU A 566 -13.11 -1.14 -36.32
CA LEU A 566 -12.19 -1.19 -37.46
C LEU A 566 -11.08 -2.21 -37.21
N ALA A 567 -10.50 -2.75 -38.30
CA ALA A 567 -9.37 -3.68 -38.22
C ALA A 567 -8.09 -3.01 -37.69
N ASN A 568 -7.79 -1.81 -38.19
CA ASN A 568 -6.74 -0.92 -37.66
C ASN A 568 -7.28 0.51 -37.54
N THR A 569 -6.65 1.33 -36.70
CA THR A 569 -7.02 2.75 -36.55
C THR A 569 -5.85 3.66 -36.16
N CYS A 570 -5.85 4.88 -36.70
CA CYS A 570 -5.02 5.97 -36.18
C CYS A 570 -5.77 6.84 -35.15
N PHE A 571 -7.06 6.63 -34.89
CA PHE A 571 -7.78 7.38 -33.85
C PHE A 571 -7.38 6.89 -32.46
N TYR A 572 -6.96 7.82 -31.59
CA TYR A 572 -6.71 7.54 -30.19
C TYR A 572 -8.05 7.47 -29.44
N PRO A 573 -8.38 6.34 -28.79
CA PRO A 573 -9.52 6.28 -27.89
C PRO A 573 -9.26 7.07 -26.62
N GLU A 574 -10.30 7.61 -25.98
CA GLU A 574 -10.16 8.25 -24.67
C GLU A 574 -9.50 7.30 -23.66
N GLY A 575 -8.45 7.77 -22.98
CA GLY A 575 -7.67 6.94 -22.07
C GLY A 575 -6.48 7.68 -21.44
N GLY A 576 -6.04 7.22 -20.26
CA GLY A 576 -4.90 7.81 -19.55
C GLY A 576 -5.07 9.30 -19.20
N GLY A 577 -6.31 9.80 -19.18
CA GLY A 577 -6.64 11.21 -19.02
C GLY A 577 -6.63 12.03 -20.31
N GLN A 578 -6.19 11.48 -21.45
CA GLN A 578 -6.26 12.16 -22.75
C GLN A 578 -7.61 11.93 -23.43
N ALA A 579 -8.26 13.03 -23.84
CA ALA A 579 -9.49 12.98 -24.63
C ALA A 579 -9.27 12.28 -25.99
N CYS A 580 -10.33 11.66 -26.49
CA CYS A 580 -10.31 10.98 -27.79
C CYS A 580 -10.02 11.91 -28.97
N ASP A 581 -9.54 11.31 -30.06
CA ASP A 581 -9.50 11.98 -31.36
C ASP A 581 -10.87 12.03 -32.03
N LEU A 582 -11.02 13.02 -32.89
CA LEU A 582 -12.18 13.21 -33.76
C LEU A 582 -11.72 13.25 -35.20
N GLY A 583 -12.64 13.12 -36.14
CA GLY A 583 -12.31 13.11 -37.56
C GLY A 583 -13.40 12.52 -38.42
N THR A 584 -13.02 11.89 -39.53
CA THR A 584 -13.98 11.36 -40.51
C THR A 584 -13.57 9.98 -41.01
N LEU A 585 -14.56 9.17 -41.40
CA LEU A 585 -14.38 7.90 -42.10
C LEU A 585 -15.11 7.96 -43.44
N VAL A 586 -14.36 7.72 -44.52
CA VAL A 586 -14.87 7.76 -45.90
C VAL A 586 -15.00 6.35 -46.45
N GLY A 587 -16.24 5.88 -46.66
CA GLY A 587 -16.57 4.57 -47.20
C GLY A 587 -17.44 4.67 -48.46
N GLY A 588 -16.87 4.34 -49.62
CA GLY A 588 -17.60 4.37 -50.90
C GLY A 588 -18.13 5.78 -51.26
N THR A 589 -19.44 6.01 -51.12
CA THR A 589 -20.08 7.31 -51.40
C THR A 589 -20.54 8.07 -50.15
N ARG A 590 -20.28 7.55 -48.95
CA ARG A 590 -20.68 8.18 -47.68
C ARG A 590 -19.44 8.63 -46.92
N ASN A 591 -19.51 9.84 -46.39
CA ASN A 591 -18.58 10.36 -45.40
C ASN A 591 -19.35 10.44 -44.07
N VAL A 592 -18.77 9.90 -43.00
CA VAL A 592 -19.35 9.95 -41.66
C VAL A 592 -18.37 10.61 -40.70
N ASP A 593 -18.90 11.42 -39.79
CA ASP A 593 -18.11 12.07 -38.76
C ASP A 593 -17.92 11.12 -37.58
N VAL A 594 -16.67 11.00 -37.11
CA VAL A 594 -16.33 10.33 -35.85
C VAL A 594 -16.41 11.39 -34.74
N VAL A 595 -17.38 11.22 -33.84
CA VAL A 595 -17.71 12.21 -32.80
C VAL A 595 -17.22 11.81 -31.42
N ASP A 596 -16.87 10.53 -31.23
CA ASP A 596 -16.24 10.00 -30.02
C ASP A 596 -15.52 8.68 -30.34
N VAL A 597 -14.53 8.31 -29.53
CA VAL A 597 -13.75 7.07 -29.69
C VAL A 597 -13.43 6.50 -28.31
N ALA A 598 -13.82 5.26 -28.07
CA ALA A 598 -13.58 4.56 -26.82
C ALA A 598 -12.89 3.21 -27.06
N LYS A 599 -12.33 2.62 -26.00
CA LYS A 599 -11.73 1.29 -26.04
C LYS A 599 -12.51 0.35 -25.11
N GLU A 600 -12.89 -0.81 -25.61
CA GLU A 600 -13.52 -1.88 -24.85
C GLU A 600 -12.75 -3.19 -25.08
N GLY A 601 -12.14 -3.72 -24.01
CA GLY A 601 -11.22 -4.86 -24.14
C GLY A 601 -10.10 -4.56 -25.14
N GLU A 602 -10.01 -5.36 -26.20
CA GLU A 602 -9.02 -5.24 -27.27
C GLU A 602 -9.54 -4.49 -28.52
N TRP A 603 -10.75 -3.94 -28.46
CA TRP A 603 -11.39 -3.26 -29.60
C TRP A 603 -11.43 -1.75 -29.40
N VAL A 604 -11.23 -1.01 -30.49
CA VAL A 604 -11.48 0.44 -30.54
C VAL A 604 -12.82 0.69 -31.22
N ILE A 605 -13.72 1.34 -30.49
CA ILE A 605 -15.08 1.66 -30.91
C ILE A 605 -15.11 3.12 -31.34
N HIS A 606 -15.50 3.37 -32.58
CA HIS A 606 -15.66 4.69 -33.17
C HIS A 606 -17.15 5.02 -33.20
N PHE A 607 -17.55 6.06 -32.46
CA PHE A 607 -18.92 6.52 -32.45
C PHE A 607 -19.12 7.50 -33.61
N THR A 608 -19.98 7.13 -34.56
CA THR A 608 -20.19 7.87 -35.81
C THR A 608 -21.60 8.42 -35.93
N ASP A 609 -21.77 9.49 -36.69
CA ASP A 609 -23.07 10.08 -36.99
C ASP A 609 -23.85 9.37 -38.12
N GLY A 610 -23.24 8.37 -38.76
CA GLY A 610 -23.85 7.57 -39.82
C GLY A 610 -23.32 6.13 -39.89
N GLU A 611 -24.04 5.31 -40.67
CA GLU A 611 -23.78 3.89 -40.88
C GLU A 611 -22.67 3.66 -41.91
N LEU A 612 -21.81 2.66 -41.65
CA LEU A 612 -20.83 2.11 -42.58
C LEU A 612 -21.11 0.63 -42.83
N ALA A 613 -20.91 0.18 -44.06
CA ALA A 613 -21.12 -1.23 -44.41
C ALA A 613 -20.00 -2.11 -43.85
N VAL A 614 -20.37 -3.19 -43.14
CA VAL A 614 -19.43 -4.21 -42.66
C VAL A 614 -18.71 -4.87 -43.85
N GLY A 615 -17.40 -5.04 -43.73
CA GLY A 615 -16.49 -5.52 -44.78
C GLY A 615 -16.07 -4.45 -45.81
N ALA A 616 -16.53 -3.19 -45.66
CA ALA A 616 -16.10 -2.12 -46.54
C ALA A 616 -14.69 -1.63 -46.19
N SER A 617 -13.91 -1.31 -47.22
CA SER A 617 -12.68 -0.53 -47.07
C SER A 617 -13.03 0.94 -46.89
N VAL A 618 -12.48 1.55 -45.84
CA VAL A 618 -12.69 2.94 -45.46
C VAL A 618 -11.36 3.66 -45.33
N LYS A 619 -11.34 4.94 -45.72
CA LYS A 619 -10.23 5.85 -45.45
C LYS A 619 -10.58 6.71 -44.23
N GLY A 620 -9.77 6.64 -43.18
CA GLY A 620 -9.91 7.47 -42.00
C GLY A 620 -9.00 8.69 -42.03
N GLU A 621 -9.53 9.85 -41.63
CA GLU A 621 -8.79 11.11 -41.51
C GLU A 621 -9.06 11.73 -40.13
N ILE A 622 -8.02 11.90 -39.31
CA ILE A 622 -8.13 12.52 -37.98
C ILE A 622 -8.10 14.05 -38.06
N ASP A 623 -8.71 14.74 -37.10
CA ASP A 623 -8.53 16.16 -36.88
C ASP A 623 -7.11 16.44 -36.36
N VAL A 624 -6.22 16.79 -37.27
CA VAL A 624 -4.80 17.05 -37.01
C VAL A 624 -4.60 18.21 -36.02
N ALA A 625 -5.44 19.25 -36.08
CA ALA A 625 -5.31 20.39 -35.19
C ALA A 625 -5.65 19.98 -33.75
N ARG A 626 -6.72 19.21 -33.58
CA ARG A 626 -7.08 18.63 -32.28
C ARG A 626 -6.00 17.69 -31.76
N ARG A 627 -5.54 16.72 -32.57
CA ARG A 627 -4.50 15.76 -32.18
C ARG A 627 -3.25 16.47 -31.70
N ARG A 628 -2.77 17.45 -32.45
CA ARG A 628 -1.58 18.22 -32.10
C ARG A 628 -1.75 18.93 -30.76
N GLN A 629 -2.86 19.63 -30.55
CA GLN A 629 -3.13 20.32 -29.28
C GLN A 629 -3.22 19.35 -28.08
N LEU A 630 -3.76 18.14 -28.28
CA LEU A 630 -3.76 17.09 -27.26
C LEU A 630 -2.34 16.60 -26.95
N MET A 631 -1.50 16.39 -27.96
CA MET A 631 -0.09 16.02 -27.79
C MET A 631 0.73 17.13 -27.13
N ASP A 632 0.47 18.40 -27.46
CA ASP A 632 1.08 19.57 -26.82
C ASP A 632 0.83 19.52 -25.31
N HIS A 633 -0.43 19.36 -24.91
CA HIS A 633 -0.82 19.28 -23.50
C HIS A 633 -0.32 18.01 -22.81
N HIS A 634 -0.45 16.83 -23.43
CA HIS A 634 -0.09 15.58 -22.79
C HIS A 634 1.42 15.50 -22.51
N THR A 635 2.24 15.87 -23.50
CA THR A 635 3.69 15.94 -23.31
C THR A 635 4.07 16.98 -22.24
N SER A 636 3.32 18.09 -22.17
CA SER A 636 3.52 19.12 -21.13
C SER A 636 3.19 18.62 -19.72
N VAL A 637 2.18 17.76 -19.55
CA VAL A 637 1.85 17.15 -18.26
C VAL A 637 3.03 16.33 -17.71
N HIS A 638 3.70 15.54 -18.56
CA HIS A 638 4.92 14.81 -18.17
C HIS A 638 6.06 15.74 -17.77
N ILE A 639 6.30 16.78 -18.55
CA ILE A 639 7.36 17.77 -18.27
C ILE A 639 7.08 18.49 -16.95
N VAL A 640 5.86 18.96 -16.73
CA VAL A 640 5.46 19.65 -15.49
C VAL A 640 5.53 18.72 -14.28
N GLY A 641 5.07 17.47 -14.42
CA GLY A 641 5.16 16.47 -13.35
C GLY A 641 6.60 16.15 -12.96
N GLY A 642 7.49 15.97 -13.95
CA GLY A 642 8.93 15.79 -13.72
C GLY A 642 9.58 17.00 -13.05
N ALA A 643 9.20 18.22 -13.45
CA ALA A 643 9.71 19.46 -12.86
C ALA A 643 9.26 19.60 -11.40
N ALA A 644 7.98 19.31 -11.12
CA ALA A 644 7.44 19.30 -9.76
C ALA A 644 8.19 18.29 -8.86
N ARG A 645 8.47 17.07 -9.33
CA ARG A 645 9.26 16.09 -8.55
C ARG A 645 10.68 16.57 -8.24
N ARG A 646 11.37 17.20 -9.19
CA ARG A 646 12.75 17.70 -8.99
C ARG A 646 12.81 18.88 -8.02
N LEU A 647 11.84 19.78 -8.09
CA LEU A 647 11.83 21.02 -7.30
C LEU A 647 11.23 20.82 -5.92
N LEU A 648 10.09 20.13 -5.84
CA LEU A 648 9.34 19.98 -4.59
C LEU A 648 9.77 18.75 -3.80
N GLY A 649 10.24 17.71 -4.49
CA GLY A 649 10.73 16.47 -3.90
C GLY A 649 10.05 15.21 -4.45
N PRO A 650 10.58 14.02 -4.10
CA PRO A 650 10.18 12.75 -4.68
C PRO A 650 8.81 12.23 -4.20
N HIS A 651 8.21 12.84 -3.16
CA HIS A 651 6.82 12.54 -2.76
C HIS A 651 5.77 13.03 -3.75
N ILE A 652 6.16 13.81 -4.78
CA ILE A 652 5.24 14.20 -5.83
C ILE A 652 4.91 12.96 -6.66
N PHE A 653 3.67 12.50 -6.55
CA PHE A 653 3.09 11.40 -7.30
C PHE A 653 1.79 11.87 -7.94
N GLN A 654 1.47 11.37 -9.14
CA GLN A 654 0.24 11.74 -9.81
C GLN A 654 -0.98 11.11 -9.09
N ALA A 655 -1.91 11.95 -8.67
CA ALA A 655 -3.21 11.56 -8.11
C ALA A 655 -4.33 11.55 -9.16
N GLY A 656 -4.12 12.21 -10.30
CA GLY A 656 -5.06 12.30 -11.41
C GLY A 656 -4.57 13.20 -12.54
N SER A 657 -5.10 13.00 -13.74
CA SER A 657 -4.80 13.81 -14.92
C SER A 657 -6.03 13.97 -15.80
N ASN A 658 -6.09 15.05 -16.57
CA ASN A 658 -7.05 15.22 -17.67
C ASN A 658 -6.46 16.17 -18.71
N VAL A 659 -6.56 15.82 -19.98
CA VAL A 659 -5.96 16.51 -21.12
C VAL A 659 -7.05 16.72 -22.17
N THR A 660 -7.43 17.97 -22.39
CA THR A 660 -8.39 18.40 -23.41
C THR A 660 -7.72 19.38 -24.37
N PRO A 661 -8.36 19.76 -25.49
CA PRO A 661 -7.80 20.78 -26.38
C PRO A 661 -7.65 22.15 -25.72
N GLU A 662 -8.50 22.48 -24.75
CA GLU A 662 -8.53 23.81 -24.13
C GLU A 662 -7.54 23.95 -22.98
N TYR A 663 -7.31 22.88 -22.21
CA TYR A 663 -6.35 22.87 -21.11
C TYR A 663 -5.98 21.43 -20.70
N SER A 664 -4.94 21.32 -19.89
CA SER A 664 -4.65 20.12 -19.11
C SER A 664 -4.68 20.39 -17.61
N ARG A 665 -4.97 19.36 -16.83
CA ARG A 665 -4.85 19.37 -15.37
C ARG A 665 -3.97 18.21 -14.94
N LEU A 666 -3.10 18.48 -13.97
CA LEU A 666 -2.30 17.48 -13.29
C LEU A 666 -2.51 17.62 -11.78
N ASP A 667 -3.01 16.57 -11.15
CA ASP A 667 -3.20 16.50 -9.71
C ASP A 667 -1.98 15.78 -9.10
N ILE A 668 -1.25 16.47 -8.23
CA ILE A 668 -0.04 15.96 -7.59
C ILE A 668 -0.19 15.84 -6.08
N THR A 669 0.42 14.81 -5.49
CA THR A 669 0.51 14.68 -4.04
C THR A 669 1.49 15.70 -3.47
N HIS A 670 1.03 16.65 -2.68
CA HIS A 670 1.88 17.64 -2.04
C HIS A 670 1.30 18.07 -0.68
N PRO A 671 2.10 18.05 0.41
CA PRO A 671 1.59 18.38 1.74
C PRO A 671 1.22 19.86 1.90
N LYS A 672 1.82 20.78 1.12
CA LYS A 672 1.63 22.23 1.25
C LYS A 672 0.84 22.81 0.08
N ARG A 673 0.36 24.05 0.22
CA ARG A 673 -0.18 24.82 -0.92
C ARG A 673 0.97 25.37 -1.74
N LEU A 674 0.87 25.29 -3.06
CA LEU A 674 1.86 25.86 -3.95
C LEU A 674 1.72 27.39 -3.99
N THR A 675 2.84 28.07 -3.77
CA THR A 675 2.94 29.52 -3.90
C THR A 675 3.13 29.92 -5.37
N ARG A 676 2.98 31.22 -5.68
CA ARG A 676 3.25 31.69 -7.04
C ARG A 676 4.72 31.44 -7.44
N GLU A 677 5.65 31.58 -6.50
CA GLU A 677 7.08 31.30 -6.73
C GLU A 677 7.33 29.83 -7.07
N ASP A 678 6.63 28.89 -6.40
CA ASP A 678 6.71 27.46 -6.75
C ASP A 678 6.21 27.20 -8.18
N LEU A 679 5.09 27.82 -8.57
CA LEU A 679 4.53 27.67 -9.91
C LEU A 679 5.44 28.26 -10.99
N ASP A 680 6.01 29.44 -10.74
CA ASP A 680 6.95 30.08 -11.66
C ASP A 680 8.22 29.23 -11.80
N ALA A 681 8.75 28.66 -10.71
CA ALA A 681 9.91 27.76 -10.78
C ALA A 681 9.63 26.47 -11.56
N ILE A 682 8.45 25.87 -11.38
CA ILE A 682 8.04 24.68 -12.14
C ILE A 682 7.85 25.04 -13.62
N GLU A 683 7.24 26.19 -13.93
CA GLU A 683 7.06 26.69 -15.30
C GLU A 683 8.41 26.96 -15.98
N ASP A 684 9.34 27.64 -15.30
CA ASP A 684 10.68 27.94 -15.82
C ASP A 684 11.46 26.66 -16.15
N MET A 685 11.50 25.70 -15.21
CA MET A 685 12.15 24.40 -15.45
C MET A 685 11.47 23.64 -16.59
N SER A 686 10.15 23.68 -16.67
CA SER A 686 9.41 23.00 -17.74
C SER A 686 9.77 23.54 -19.12
N ASN A 687 9.88 24.87 -19.25
CA ASN A 687 10.29 25.51 -20.50
C ASN A 687 11.80 25.32 -20.79
N GLU A 688 12.63 25.20 -19.76
CA GLU A 688 14.04 24.81 -19.93
C GLU A 688 14.18 23.40 -20.51
N VAL A 689 13.36 22.45 -20.05
CA VAL A 689 13.34 21.08 -20.58
C VAL A 689 12.98 21.04 -22.07
N ILE A 690 12.01 21.85 -22.51
CA ILE A 690 11.66 21.97 -23.95
C ILE A 690 12.88 22.42 -24.78
N GLN A 691 13.72 23.30 -24.24
CA GLN A 691 14.89 23.81 -24.94
C GLN A 691 16.06 22.82 -24.93
N GLN A 692 16.18 22.00 -23.89
CA GLN A 692 17.31 21.10 -23.69
C GLN A 692 17.10 19.69 -24.27
N VAL A 693 15.88 19.17 -24.20
CA VAL A 693 15.55 17.82 -24.65
C VAL A 693 15.07 17.86 -26.10
N GLY A 694 15.95 17.45 -27.02
CA GLY A 694 15.65 17.52 -28.45
C GLY A 694 14.63 16.48 -28.94
N ARG A 695 14.56 15.29 -28.32
CA ARG A 695 13.60 14.25 -28.72
C ARG A 695 13.14 13.37 -27.56
N THR A 696 11.89 12.93 -27.58
CA THR A 696 11.37 11.88 -26.69
C THR A 696 11.75 10.49 -27.21
N GLU A 697 11.92 9.56 -26.27
CA GLU A 697 12.16 8.14 -26.54
C GLU A 697 10.91 7.34 -26.17
N LYS A 698 10.46 6.46 -27.06
CA LYS A 698 9.34 5.55 -26.84
C LYS A 698 9.87 4.13 -26.95
N MET A 699 9.59 3.30 -25.96
CA MET A 699 9.99 1.90 -25.95
C MET A 699 8.90 1.01 -25.37
N GLN A 700 8.94 -0.26 -25.72
CA GLN A 700 8.08 -1.28 -25.15
C GLN A 700 8.96 -2.34 -24.51
N LEU A 701 8.68 -2.63 -23.25
CA LEU A 701 9.37 -3.67 -22.48
C LEU A 701 8.30 -4.57 -21.88
N ASN A 702 8.62 -5.85 -21.64
CA ASN A 702 7.79 -6.64 -20.75
C ASN A 702 7.85 -6.03 -19.33
N ARG A 703 6.80 -6.27 -18.55
CA ARG A 703 6.61 -5.68 -17.22
C ARG A 703 7.76 -5.95 -16.27
N ARG A 704 8.29 -7.18 -16.22
CA ARG A 704 9.44 -7.53 -15.37
C ARG A 704 10.66 -6.67 -15.68
N ASP A 705 11.00 -6.52 -16.96
CA ASP A 705 12.18 -5.77 -17.39
C ASP A 705 11.96 -4.26 -17.22
N ALA A 706 10.72 -3.77 -17.37
CA ALA A 706 10.35 -2.39 -17.07
C ALA A 706 10.51 -2.06 -15.57
N ASP A 707 9.93 -2.90 -14.70
CA ASP A 707 10.01 -2.77 -13.24
C ASP A 707 11.46 -2.80 -12.76
N SER A 708 12.25 -3.76 -13.25
CA SER A 708 13.66 -3.89 -12.88
C SER A 708 14.52 -2.70 -13.34
N ARG A 709 14.18 -2.06 -14.47
CA ARG A 709 15.01 -0.99 -15.06
C ARG A 709 14.66 0.39 -14.54
N PHE A 710 13.38 0.66 -14.30
CA PHE A 710 12.88 2.00 -13.99
C PHE A 710 12.22 2.12 -12.60
N GLY A 711 12.02 1.01 -11.90
CA GLY A 711 11.31 0.98 -10.62
C GLY A 711 9.83 1.33 -10.77
N PHE A 712 9.14 1.46 -9.63
CA PHE A 712 7.68 1.64 -9.61
C PHE A 712 7.22 3.09 -9.77
N ASP A 713 8.14 4.05 -9.74
CA ASP A 713 7.85 5.44 -10.11
C ASP A 713 7.41 5.56 -11.58
N LEU A 714 7.65 4.52 -12.39
CA LEU A 714 7.13 4.37 -13.74
C LEU A 714 5.58 4.47 -13.79
N TYR A 715 4.88 4.08 -12.72
CA TYR A 715 3.43 3.95 -12.68
C TYR A 715 2.68 5.18 -12.11
N GLN A 716 3.16 6.40 -12.39
CA GLN A 716 2.47 7.64 -12.01
C GLN A 716 1.01 7.67 -12.49
N GLY A 717 0.79 7.31 -13.75
CA GLY A 717 -0.54 7.27 -14.38
C GLY A 717 -1.41 6.06 -13.97
N GLY A 718 -0.95 5.26 -13.02
CA GLY A 718 -1.52 3.95 -12.69
C GLY A 718 -0.77 2.81 -13.39
N ALA A 719 -0.80 1.63 -12.76
CA ALA A 719 -0.12 0.43 -13.24
C ALA A 719 -0.91 -0.22 -14.40
N PRO A 720 -0.36 -0.34 -15.62
CA PRO A 720 -1.08 -0.96 -16.74
C PRO A 720 -1.33 -2.46 -16.49
N LYS A 721 -2.52 -2.98 -16.80
CA LYS A 721 -2.86 -4.40 -16.55
C LYS A 721 -2.12 -5.40 -17.46
N GLY A 722 -1.62 -4.93 -18.61
CA GLY A 722 -0.95 -5.78 -19.60
C GLY A 722 0.45 -6.26 -19.21
N THR A 723 0.95 -7.26 -19.92
CA THR A 723 2.30 -7.83 -19.76
C THR A 723 3.38 -6.97 -20.41
N ASP A 724 3.02 -6.21 -21.45
CA ASP A 724 3.92 -5.28 -22.12
C ASP A 724 3.59 -3.84 -21.72
N ILE A 725 4.63 -3.12 -21.33
CA ILE A 725 4.55 -1.75 -20.83
C ILE A 725 5.15 -0.83 -21.88
N ARG A 726 4.32 0.06 -22.42
CA ARG A 726 4.77 1.18 -23.26
C ARG A 726 5.29 2.30 -22.38
N ILE A 727 6.54 2.70 -22.62
CA ILE A 727 7.27 3.67 -21.82
C ILE A 727 7.57 4.89 -22.66
N LEU A 728 7.23 6.06 -22.12
CA LEU A 728 7.69 7.36 -22.60
C LEU A 728 8.87 7.81 -21.73
N LYS A 729 9.96 8.19 -22.37
CA LYS A 729 11.14 8.79 -21.74
C LYS A 729 11.42 10.16 -22.34
N ILE A 730 11.49 11.18 -21.50
CA ILE A 730 11.79 12.57 -21.87
C ILE A 730 13.19 12.89 -21.34
N GLY A 731 14.22 12.61 -22.15
CA GLY A 731 15.62 12.77 -21.73
C GLY A 731 15.90 12.09 -20.39
N ASP A 732 16.66 12.74 -19.52
CA ASP A 732 16.82 12.30 -18.14
C ASP A 732 15.79 12.95 -17.20
N HIS A 733 14.79 13.66 -17.74
CA HIS A 733 13.82 14.46 -16.98
C HIS A 733 12.70 13.63 -16.36
N ASP A 734 12.02 12.81 -17.18
CA ASP A 734 10.86 12.00 -16.81
C ASP A 734 10.83 10.66 -17.57
N VAL A 735 10.43 9.59 -16.89
CA VAL A 735 10.19 8.26 -17.48
C VAL A 735 8.92 7.67 -16.88
N GLN A 736 7.92 7.37 -17.71
CA GLN A 736 6.64 6.85 -17.24
C GLN A 736 6.06 5.82 -18.20
N ALA A 737 5.30 4.86 -17.66
CA ALA A 737 4.40 4.03 -18.45
C ALA A 737 3.26 4.91 -18.96
N CYS A 738 3.18 5.12 -20.27
CA CYS A 738 2.15 5.95 -20.86
C CYS A 738 1.68 5.42 -22.22
N GLY A 739 0.37 5.20 -22.31
CA GLY A 739 -0.31 4.76 -23.52
C GLY A 739 -0.77 5.90 -24.43
N GLY A 740 -0.47 7.17 -24.11
CA GLY A 740 -0.93 8.33 -24.88
C GLY A 740 -0.08 8.67 -26.10
N THR A 741 -0.58 9.66 -26.86
CA THR A 741 0.16 10.25 -27.99
C THR A 741 1.03 11.42 -27.50
N HIS A 742 2.30 11.44 -27.89
CA HIS A 742 3.28 12.45 -27.46
C HIS A 742 4.12 12.94 -28.62
N HIS A 743 4.53 14.20 -28.54
CA HIS A 743 5.49 14.76 -29.49
C HIS A 743 6.82 14.03 -29.44
N ASP A 744 7.37 13.74 -30.62
CA ASP A 744 8.76 13.32 -30.76
C ASP A 744 9.69 14.50 -30.48
N ASP A 745 9.46 15.64 -31.12
CA ASP A 745 10.21 16.88 -30.93
C ASP A 745 9.46 17.83 -30.00
N LEU A 746 10.04 18.11 -28.83
CA LEU A 746 9.42 18.96 -27.81
C LEU A 746 9.30 20.42 -28.25
N SER A 747 10.11 20.88 -29.21
CA SER A 747 10.05 22.27 -29.68
C SER A 747 8.71 22.63 -30.34
N LEU A 748 7.94 21.62 -30.76
CA LEU A 748 6.60 21.79 -31.32
C LEU A 748 5.57 22.32 -30.33
N ILE A 749 5.80 22.12 -29.02
CA ILE A 749 4.95 22.59 -27.92
C ILE A 749 5.00 24.13 -27.82
N GLY A 750 6.15 24.72 -28.18
CA GLY A 750 6.40 26.15 -28.03
C GLY A 750 6.67 26.54 -26.58
N ALA A 751 5.61 26.80 -25.82
CA ALA A 751 5.70 27.23 -24.42
C ALA A 751 4.68 26.49 -23.55
N ILE A 752 5.05 26.28 -22.29
CA ILE A 752 4.18 25.76 -21.24
C ILE A 752 3.88 26.88 -20.27
N ARG A 753 2.60 27.05 -19.89
CA ARG A 753 2.18 27.97 -18.85
C ARG A 753 1.32 27.27 -17.80
N ILE A 754 1.64 27.52 -16.53
CA ILE A 754 0.89 27.09 -15.36
C ILE A 754 0.02 28.25 -14.89
N ILE A 755 -1.28 28.14 -15.18
CA ILE A 755 -2.25 29.21 -14.91
C ILE A 755 -2.40 29.44 -13.41
N ARG A 756 -2.56 28.35 -12.65
CA ARG A 756 -2.81 28.36 -11.20
C ARG A 756 -2.63 26.97 -10.61
N SER A 757 -2.43 26.92 -9.29
CA SER A 757 -2.73 25.75 -8.47
C SER A 757 -4.07 25.92 -7.75
N THR A 758 -4.79 24.83 -7.56
CA THR A 758 -5.95 24.76 -6.66
C THR A 758 -5.90 23.53 -5.78
N ALA A 759 -6.32 23.71 -4.53
CA ALA A 759 -6.59 22.62 -3.60
C ALA A 759 -7.69 21.69 -4.12
N VAL A 760 -7.40 20.41 -4.35
CA VAL A 760 -8.46 19.41 -4.56
C VAL A 760 -8.96 18.92 -3.21
N GLN A 761 -8.02 18.51 -2.37
CA GLN A 761 -8.22 18.03 -1.00
C GLN A 761 -6.92 18.21 -0.22
N ASP A 762 -6.90 17.79 1.04
CA ASP A 762 -5.65 17.75 1.80
C ASP A 762 -4.65 16.80 1.14
N GLY A 763 -3.41 17.26 0.97
CA GLY A 763 -2.35 16.45 0.39
C GLY A 763 -2.37 16.35 -1.15
N VAL A 764 -3.32 16.98 -1.85
CA VAL A 764 -3.40 16.98 -3.32
C VAL A 764 -3.62 18.39 -3.89
N GLU A 765 -2.69 18.81 -4.74
CA GLU A 765 -2.70 20.09 -5.46
C GLU A 765 -2.95 19.86 -6.95
N ARG A 766 -3.88 20.63 -7.54
CA ARG A 766 -4.19 20.59 -8.98
C ARG A 766 -3.52 21.74 -9.71
N LEU A 767 -2.62 21.41 -10.62
CA LEU A 767 -2.01 22.32 -11.56
C LEU A 767 -2.89 22.45 -12.81
N HIS A 768 -3.25 23.68 -13.19
CA HIS A 768 -3.89 23.98 -14.46
C HIS A 768 -2.84 24.43 -15.47
N ILE A 769 -2.69 23.68 -16.55
CA ILE A 769 -1.60 23.82 -17.53
C ILE A 769 -2.21 24.11 -18.90
N VAL A 770 -1.62 25.04 -19.63
CA VAL A 770 -1.89 25.27 -21.06
C VAL A 770 -0.58 25.28 -21.83
N SER A 771 -0.59 24.75 -23.05
CA SER A 771 0.55 24.72 -23.96
C SER A 771 0.09 24.82 -25.42
N GLY A 772 1.02 25.04 -26.34
CA GLY A 772 0.70 25.18 -27.77
C GLY A 772 -0.24 26.37 -28.05
N GLU A 773 -1.23 26.16 -28.92
CA GLU A 773 -2.17 27.22 -29.33
C GLU A 773 -3.07 27.68 -28.17
N ALA A 774 -3.38 26.80 -27.22
CA ALA A 774 -4.13 27.16 -26.00
C ALA A 774 -3.36 28.18 -25.13
N GLU A 775 -2.04 28.03 -24.99
CA GLU A 775 -1.20 29.01 -24.28
C GLU A 775 -1.21 30.37 -24.98
N LEU A 776 -1.02 30.38 -26.31
CA LEU A 776 -1.01 31.62 -27.09
C LEU A 776 -2.32 32.39 -26.94
N ASN A 777 -3.45 31.68 -27.00
CA ASN A 777 -4.76 32.27 -26.82
C ASN A 777 -4.98 32.78 -25.39
N TYR A 778 -4.53 32.02 -24.38
CA TYR A 778 -4.55 32.47 -22.99
C TYR A 778 -3.72 33.75 -22.79
N SER A 779 -2.50 33.80 -23.32
CA SER A 779 -1.62 34.96 -23.25
C SER A 779 -2.22 36.20 -23.92
N ARG A 780 -2.82 36.07 -25.11
CA ARG A 780 -3.54 37.17 -25.79
C ARG A 780 -4.73 37.67 -24.98
N GLN A 781 -5.47 36.77 -24.34
CA GLN A 781 -6.60 37.14 -23.49
C GLN A 781 -6.15 37.91 -22.24
N GLN A 782 -5.08 37.45 -21.57
CA GLN A 782 -4.51 38.17 -20.41
C GLN A 782 -4.02 39.56 -20.80
N GLU A 783 -3.32 39.69 -21.93
CA GLU A 783 -2.89 40.99 -22.43
C GLU A 783 -4.07 41.92 -22.76
N ALA A 784 -5.14 41.38 -23.37
CA ALA A 784 -6.36 42.15 -23.65
C ALA A 784 -7.03 42.65 -22.37
N VAL A 785 -7.14 41.81 -21.34
CA VAL A 785 -7.69 42.20 -20.03
C VAL A 785 -6.84 43.29 -19.37
N LEU A 786 -5.51 43.16 -19.42
CA LEU A 786 -4.59 44.17 -18.88
C LEU A 786 -4.76 45.50 -19.61
N ARG A 787 -4.75 45.50 -20.95
CA ARG A 787 -4.94 46.71 -21.77
C ARG A 787 -6.29 47.37 -21.49
N GLN A 788 -7.38 46.59 -21.46
CA GLN A 788 -8.72 47.11 -21.13
C GLN A 788 -8.75 47.73 -19.73
N THR A 789 -8.06 47.13 -18.76
CA THR A 789 -7.97 47.65 -17.39
C THR A 789 -7.20 48.98 -17.38
N CYS A 790 -6.05 49.04 -18.03
CA CYS A 790 -5.26 50.26 -18.21
C CYS A 790 -6.07 51.39 -18.87
N GLU A 791 -6.82 51.07 -19.93
CA GLU A 791 -7.72 52.02 -20.62
C GLU A 791 -8.82 52.56 -19.69
N VAL A 792 -9.46 51.68 -18.90
CA VAL A 792 -10.52 52.07 -17.95
C VAL A 792 -9.99 53.02 -16.88
N PHE A 793 -8.79 52.77 -16.36
CA PHE A 793 -8.18 53.59 -15.30
C PHE A 793 -7.33 54.76 -15.83
N GLY A 794 -7.13 54.87 -17.14
CA GLY A 794 -6.31 55.90 -17.77
C GLY A 794 -4.83 55.83 -17.34
N VAL A 795 -4.34 54.63 -17.05
CA VAL A 795 -2.95 54.35 -16.65
C VAL A 795 -2.26 53.55 -17.74
N ASN A 796 -0.92 53.64 -17.83
CA ASN A 796 -0.13 52.83 -18.76
C ASN A 796 0.23 51.49 -18.14
#